data_AF-A0A9P4LG79-F1
#
_entry.id   AF-A0A9P4LG79-F1
#
_cell.length_a   1.000
_cell.length_b   1.000
_cell.length_c   1.000
_cell.angle_alpha   90.00
_cell.angle_beta   90.00
_cell.angle_gamma   90.00
#
_symmetry.space_group_name_H-M   'P 1'
#
loop_
_entity.id
_entity.type
_entity.pdbx_description
1 polymer ?
#
loop_
_entity_poly.entity_id
_entity_poly.type
_entity_poly.pdbx_seq_one_letter_code
_entity_poly.pdbx_strand_id
1 'polypeptide(L)'
;MDMLPEFAILMRRAIADHSTQLEGLRLKSDWMMAHEAVRWMVELAKTSPAVTPPGHLLPEHILDAQFPIWRMWARWKPNTARVQVMQRKSVQGLSLLPDFTALEGPDMITGTQATLREGLIAQYCGKKRLLRWRGLVIELLDDTKQNLSKLLDRLMMAVDALSSASSATHASISELFWYLFVGQLISHDGLDLFEATAKISYYPDNNVYKSVQEIHSNRHQLGGKQILALQTLLKVFDDQNSDDLRNLLLQDWLRHGLETCLRDCQEAVVAQIDKGQEWTQLALEYHTFCSALMALEHRWPTEKQTMRIPQSWPSREDLDDVVAIYKAAHAHRPNRAREAPEEQTPVSNPADEKTSHPLEEHIEAYCIDRLLQSKSMSHSSRRTVASILHVWECTRQSDMDVGRRELAILISRVDGMDLILRSRCLSEIATGKDMRPPGALVKSLLTIVRLSESDTTKAIVAMCSSLVETNSPTICWRDLLYLWLDKKRGSAKDVLEYSLQTMPVMAWLRFMQNIEMLCDPASISVTPRRSMPGVLQSALLSWKSQILQYAGTLMRLENELGAGSGPLRCLLTCHDWKRGNQVEIKDCILHLARATPEAVDTCIRIWDAKNYGQLHLPGSASAIASIAGVLGICATPCSPSAWNSKLTEAMTFWEAIENEIINEAMRLEKLQKALKLRDPKGTACLLKELGVPDESLLDEEMMSLPASISSLVERVGENEVEVSFPISAITQLQRGAMGIPASAQSFLLRLSIPNIDNSPASFCIHFNTERDLDNLQHTPWVCSSDSRAPWENFCTTPQTAFVWQLNRIVHTQLRTSNLGIAKLHQLVTQQTAELARSCIACGTSHNANNAHLRRSTPCNVLGCTRLWYQLPLEVRVPELKTDTFAVDAMLTSVYAAAMSG
;
A
#
# COMPACT_ATOMS: atom_id res chain seq x y z
N MET A 1 58.08 21.34 63.51
CA MET A 1 56.68 21.74 63.34
C MET A 1 55.82 20.69 64.04
N ASP A 2 56.08 20.46 65.34
CA ASP A 2 55.47 19.37 66.13
C ASP A 2 54.18 19.81 66.84
N MET A 3 53.72 21.02 66.53
CA MET A 3 52.50 21.65 67.02
C MET A 3 51.59 21.90 65.82
N LEU A 4 50.90 20.86 65.36
CA LEU A 4 49.49 20.83 64.97
C LEU A 4 49.18 19.49 64.25
N PRO A 5 49.10 18.37 65.00
CA PRO A 5 48.53 17.11 64.48
C PRO A 5 47.18 17.34 63.79
N GLU A 6 46.37 18.27 64.34
CA GLU A 6 45.07 18.66 63.80
C GLU A 6 45.16 19.32 62.42
N PHE A 7 46.12 20.22 62.18
CA PHE A 7 46.29 20.84 60.86
C PHE A 7 46.70 19.81 59.81
N ALA A 8 47.62 18.91 60.15
CA ALA A 8 48.01 17.83 59.25
C ALA A 8 46.83 16.88 58.95
N ILE A 9 46.01 16.54 59.95
CA ILE A 9 44.80 15.73 59.77
C ILE A 9 43.78 16.44 58.86
N LEU A 10 43.50 17.72 59.11
CA LEU A 10 42.57 18.53 58.32
C LEU A 10 43.05 18.68 56.87
N MET A 11 44.34 18.91 56.66
CA MET A 11 44.94 19.03 55.33
C MET A 11 44.90 17.71 54.55
N ARG A 12 45.21 16.58 55.20
CA ARG A 12 45.08 15.25 54.57
C ARG A 12 43.64 14.97 54.15
N ARG A 13 42.67 15.27 55.01
CA ARG A 13 41.24 15.12 54.70
C ARG A 13 40.83 16.03 53.54
N ALA A 14 41.21 17.30 53.55
CA ALA A 14 40.89 18.23 52.46
C ALA A 14 41.48 17.77 51.12
N ILE A 15 42.71 17.25 51.11
CA ILE A 15 43.34 16.71 49.90
C ILE A 15 42.62 15.43 49.43
N ALA A 16 42.23 14.54 50.35
CA ALA A 16 41.50 13.32 50.01
C ALA A 16 40.10 13.63 49.43
N ASP A 17 39.38 14.59 50.03
CA ASP A 17 38.08 15.04 49.56
C ASP A 17 38.20 15.70 48.17
N HIS A 18 39.22 16.55 47.97
CA HIS A 18 39.49 17.17 46.67
C HIS A 18 39.94 16.16 45.61
N SER A 19 40.78 15.19 45.96
CA SER A 19 41.14 14.07 45.08
C SER A 19 39.90 13.29 44.65
N THR A 20 39.00 13.01 45.58
CA THR A 20 37.73 12.32 45.32
C THR A 20 36.82 13.15 44.41
N GLN A 21 36.77 14.47 44.63
CA GLN A 21 36.05 15.40 43.77
C GLN A 21 36.61 15.37 42.33
N LEU A 22 37.93 15.49 42.16
CA LEU A 22 38.58 15.45 40.85
C LEU A 22 38.36 14.11 40.14
N GLU A 23 38.42 13.01 40.87
CA GLU A 23 38.12 11.68 40.33
C GLU A 23 36.66 11.56 39.91
N GLY A 24 35.73 12.11 40.68
CA GLY A 24 34.31 12.20 40.31
C GLY A 24 34.09 13.01 39.04
N LEU A 25 34.74 14.17 38.91
CA LEU A 25 34.69 14.99 37.69
C LEU A 25 35.32 14.27 36.50
N ARG A 26 36.42 13.54 36.72
CA ARG A 26 37.09 12.71 35.70
C ARG A 26 36.20 11.60 35.17
N LEU A 27 35.52 10.87 36.05
CA LEU A 27 34.62 9.78 35.67
C LEU A 27 33.40 10.31 34.91
N LYS A 28 32.90 11.50 35.27
CA LYS A 28 31.82 12.19 34.56
C LYS A 28 32.28 12.91 33.28
N SER A 29 33.59 12.98 33.03
CA SER A 29 34.20 13.78 31.95
C SER A 29 33.81 15.26 32.02
N ASP A 30 33.61 15.80 33.22
CA ASP A 30 33.26 17.21 33.46
C ASP A 30 34.53 18.08 33.50
N TRP A 31 35.16 18.19 32.33
CA TRP A 31 36.49 18.74 32.19
C TRP A 31 36.57 20.24 32.44
N MET A 32 35.51 21.02 32.23
CA MET A 32 35.53 22.45 32.60
C MET A 32 35.61 22.63 34.11
N MET A 33 34.77 21.91 34.87
CA MET A 33 34.79 21.97 36.33
C MET A 33 36.10 21.42 36.88
N ALA A 34 36.62 20.33 36.30
CA ALA A 34 37.91 19.78 36.69
C ALA A 34 39.05 20.77 36.41
N HIS A 35 39.05 21.42 35.24
CA HIS A 35 40.09 22.37 34.86
C HIS A 35 40.13 23.59 35.79
N GLU A 36 38.97 24.12 36.18
CA GLU A 36 38.89 25.20 37.17
C GLU A 36 39.36 24.72 38.56
N ALA A 37 38.97 23.51 38.97
CA ALA A 37 39.33 22.94 40.26
C ALA A 37 40.85 22.70 40.42
N VAL A 38 41.58 22.42 39.33
CA VAL A 38 43.04 22.14 39.37
C VAL A 38 43.91 23.37 39.08
N ARG A 39 43.32 24.53 38.78
CA ARG A 39 44.06 25.74 38.37
C ARG A 39 45.14 26.15 39.37
N TRP A 40 44.87 26.00 40.67
CA TRP A 40 45.84 26.30 41.73
C TRP A 40 47.02 25.31 41.74
N MET A 41 46.82 24.05 41.35
CA MET A 41 47.91 23.06 41.24
C MET A 41 48.84 23.39 40.08
N VAL A 42 48.30 23.91 38.98
CA VAL A 42 49.07 24.37 37.82
C VAL A 42 49.97 25.55 38.23
N GLU A 43 49.44 26.52 38.97
CA GLU A 43 50.22 27.66 39.48
C GLU A 43 51.23 27.23 40.54
N LEU A 44 50.87 26.30 41.43
CA LEU A 44 51.79 25.71 42.39
C LEU A 44 52.98 25.08 41.67
N ALA A 45 52.75 24.19 40.69
CA ALA A 45 53.81 23.52 39.95
C ALA A 45 54.74 24.47 39.16
N LYS A 46 54.25 25.65 38.75
CA LYS A 46 55.07 26.69 38.10
C LYS A 46 55.94 27.47 39.09
N THR A 47 55.44 27.66 40.30
CA THR A 47 56.08 28.49 41.35
C THR A 47 56.91 27.68 42.34
N SER A 48 56.80 26.34 42.30
CA SER A 48 57.63 25.42 43.08
C SER A 48 59.13 25.68 42.88
N PRO A 49 59.92 25.84 43.95
CA PRO A 49 61.36 25.95 43.82
C PRO A 49 61.96 24.64 43.30
N ALA A 50 62.96 24.74 42.41
CA ALA A 50 63.61 23.56 41.80
C ALA A 50 64.34 22.67 42.82
N VAL A 51 64.75 23.22 43.96
CA VAL A 51 65.39 22.51 45.05
C VAL A 51 64.69 22.89 46.35
N THR A 52 64.19 21.89 47.07
CA THR A 52 63.62 22.11 48.41
C THR A 52 64.75 22.44 49.39
N PRO A 53 64.74 23.61 50.05
CA PRO A 53 65.71 23.91 51.08
C PRO A 53 65.63 22.86 52.21
N PRO A 54 66.77 22.39 52.75
CA PRO A 54 66.78 21.44 53.86
C PRO A 54 65.87 21.92 55.02
N GLY A 55 65.07 21.01 55.56
CA GLY A 55 64.17 21.30 56.68
C GLY A 55 62.85 21.99 56.33
N HIS A 56 62.57 22.30 55.06
CA HIS A 56 61.31 22.91 54.64
C HIS A 56 60.34 21.85 54.08
N LEU A 57 59.11 21.83 54.61
CA LEU A 57 58.01 21.05 54.05
C LEU A 57 57.26 21.92 53.05
N LEU A 58 57.39 21.62 51.76
CA LEU A 58 56.64 22.33 50.73
C LEU A 58 55.26 21.68 50.52
N PRO A 59 54.22 22.42 50.06
CA PRO A 59 52.90 21.86 49.77
C PRO A 59 52.93 20.63 48.84
N GLU A 60 53.87 20.58 47.91
CA GLU A 60 54.11 19.50 46.96
C GLU A 60 54.45 18.20 47.68
N HIS A 61 55.19 18.23 48.79
CA HIS A 61 55.51 17.04 49.57
C HIS A 61 54.25 16.43 50.20
N ILE A 62 53.29 17.28 50.59
CA ILE A 62 52.02 16.84 51.17
C ILE A 62 51.13 16.26 50.07
N LEU A 63 51.09 16.91 48.91
CA LEU A 63 50.37 16.40 47.74
C LEU A 63 50.98 15.09 47.20
N ASP A 64 52.30 14.94 47.21
CA ASP A 64 52.99 13.70 46.83
C ASP A 64 52.60 12.53 47.73
N ALA A 65 52.47 12.80 49.02
CA ALA A 65 52.12 11.78 50.00
C ALA A 65 50.62 11.43 49.98
N GLN A 66 49.72 12.39 49.72
CA GLN A 66 48.27 12.22 49.90
C GLN A 66 47.48 12.14 48.59
N PHE A 67 48.01 12.70 47.49
CA PHE A 67 47.41 12.70 46.16
C PHE A 67 48.48 12.50 45.09
N PRO A 68 49.12 11.31 44.99
CA PRO A 68 50.33 11.10 44.17
C PRO A 68 50.17 11.46 42.68
N ILE A 69 48.94 11.51 42.18
CA ILE A 69 48.60 11.84 40.81
C ILE A 69 48.43 13.35 40.55
N TRP A 70 48.57 14.21 41.55
CA TRP A 70 48.37 15.67 41.42
C TRP A 70 49.24 16.31 40.34
N ARG A 71 50.45 15.79 40.11
CA ARG A 71 51.35 16.29 39.04
C ARG A 71 50.80 16.06 37.64
N MET A 72 49.99 15.01 37.43
CA MET A 72 49.32 14.78 36.14
C MET A 72 48.26 15.85 35.91
N TRP A 73 47.50 16.19 36.95
CA TRP A 73 46.53 17.28 36.94
C TRP A 73 47.18 18.66 36.77
N ALA A 74 48.34 18.91 37.40
CA ALA A 74 49.07 20.17 37.25
C ALA A 74 49.72 20.34 35.85
N ARG A 75 50.01 19.23 35.16
CA ARG A 75 50.56 19.23 33.79
C ARG A 75 49.49 19.27 32.71
N TRP A 76 48.24 18.99 33.07
CA TRP A 76 47.11 18.93 32.15
C TRP A 76 46.85 20.31 31.52
N LYS A 77 46.85 20.37 30.18
CA LYS A 77 46.54 21.58 29.40
C LYS A 77 45.54 21.21 28.29
N PRO A 78 44.25 21.11 28.62
CA PRO A 78 43.23 20.79 27.62
C PRO A 78 43.01 21.94 26.65
N ASN A 79 42.41 21.66 25.50
CA ASN A 79 41.82 22.72 24.67
C ASN A 79 40.54 23.24 25.35
N THR A 80 40.65 24.31 26.12
CA THR A 80 39.54 24.87 26.91
C THR A 80 38.36 25.34 26.05
N ALA A 81 38.62 25.83 24.83
CA ALA A 81 37.55 26.22 23.91
C ALA A 81 36.71 25.00 23.48
N ARG A 82 37.38 23.91 23.10
CA ARG A 82 36.74 22.63 22.75
C ARG A 82 35.97 22.04 23.93
N VAL A 83 36.60 21.98 25.10
CA VAL A 83 35.98 21.46 26.31
C VAL A 83 34.73 22.26 26.70
N GLN A 84 34.78 23.58 26.60
CA GLN A 84 33.63 24.45 26.84
C GLN A 84 32.50 24.21 25.84
N VAL A 85 32.85 24.06 24.57
CA VAL A 85 31.90 23.80 23.48
C VAL A 85 31.22 22.44 23.64
N MET A 86 31.97 21.40 24.02
CA MET A 86 31.41 20.07 24.34
C MET A 86 30.46 20.17 25.55
N GLN A 87 30.80 20.88 26.63
CA GLN A 87 29.95 20.93 27.82
C GLN A 87 28.63 21.70 27.62
N ARG A 88 28.56 22.65 26.68
CA ARG A 88 27.38 23.50 26.45
C ARG A 88 26.25 22.81 25.68
N LYS A 89 26.53 21.78 24.88
CA LYS A 89 25.50 21.05 24.12
C LYS A 89 24.85 19.97 25.01
N SER A 90 23.57 19.71 24.81
CA SER A 90 22.74 18.99 25.79
C SER A 90 23.31 17.62 26.20
N VAL A 91 23.15 17.31 27.49
CA VAL A 91 23.63 16.10 28.19
C VAL A 91 23.19 14.80 27.50
N GLN A 92 22.10 14.82 26.73
CA GLN A 92 21.56 13.63 26.07
C GLN A 92 22.47 13.07 24.97
N GLY A 93 23.16 13.90 24.19
CA GLY A 93 24.04 13.43 23.11
C GLY A 93 25.46 13.05 23.57
N LEU A 94 25.98 13.74 24.59
CA LEU A 94 27.37 13.59 25.04
C LEU A 94 27.58 12.45 26.02
N SER A 95 26.51 11.94 26.64
CA SER A 95 26.56 10.73 27.47
C SER A 95 27.09 9.51 26.70
N LEU A 96 27.00 9.52 25.36
CA LEU A 96 27.52 8.50 24.46
C LEU A 96 28.95 8.77 23.95
N LEU A 97 29.53 9.93 24.27
CA LEU A 97 30.88 10.33 23.87
C LEU A 97 31.93 10.41 25.02
N PRO A 98 31.81 9.71 26.17
CA PRO A 98 32.74 9.88 27.28
C PRO A 98 34.17 9.47 26.92
N ASP A 99 34.33 8.54 25.98
CA ASP A 99 35.64 8.13 25.51
C ASP A 99 36.29 9.19 24.61
N PHE A 100 35.52 9.90 23.78
CA PHE A 100 36.07 10.98 22.94
C PHE A 100 36.40 12.22 23.77
N THR A 101 35.52 12.61 24.70
CA THR A 101 35.78 13.75 25.59
C THR A 101 36.97 13.47 26.50
N ALA A 102 37.18 12.23 26.94
CA ALA A 102 38.32 11.85 27.77
C ALA A 102 39.69 11.99 27.09
N LEU A 103 39.76 12.08 25.76
CA LEU A 103 41.01 12.39 25.04
C LEU A 103 41.55 13.79 25.41
N GLU A 104 40.68 14.72 25.79
CA GLU A 104 41.03 16.04 26.34
C GLU A 104 41.28 16.02 27.85
N GLY A 105 41.12 14.88 28.53
CA GLY A 105 41.41 14.74 29.96
C GLY A 105 42.91 14.70 30.28
N PRO A 106 43.30 14.62 31.57
CA PRO A 106 44.69 14.51 31.98
C PRO A 106 45.35 13.23 31.46
N ASP A 107 46.66 13.27 31.19
CA ASP A 107 47.44 12.09 30.77
C ASP A 107 47.61 11.09 31.91
N MET A 108 46.64 10.18 32.05
CA MET A 108 46.65 9.11 33.04
C MET A 108 47.50 7.89 32.61
N ILE A 109 48.12 7.94 31.44
CA ILE A 109 48.85 6.81 30.86
C ILE A 109 50.34 6.95 31.15
N THR A 110 50.93 8.08 30.74
CA THR A 110 52.36 8.32 30.96
C THR A 110 52.61 9.30 32.12
N GLY A 111 51.61 10.12 32.47
CA GLY A 111 51.73 11.18 33.48
C GLY A 111 52.68 12.32 33.10
N THR A 112 53.11 12.37 31.83
CA THR A 112 54.11 13.34 31.36
C THR A 112 53.57 14.30 30.31
N GLN A 113 52.51 13.93 29.60
CA GLN A 113 51.95 14.72 28.52
C GLN A 113 50.84 15.66 29.00
N ALA A 114 50.48 16.63 28.16
CA ALA A 114 49.52 17.65 28.54
C ALA A 114 48.07 17.17 28.44
N THR A 115 47.77 16.15 27.63
CA THR A 115 46.45 15.53 27.51
C THR A 115 46.55 14.01 27.38
N LEU A 116 45.46 13.29 27.65
CA LEU A 116 45.40 11.85 27.46
C LEU A 116 45.70 11.43 26.01
N ARG A 117 45.22 12.22 25.05
CA ARG A 117 45.53 12.06 23.62
C ARG A 117 47.03 12.04 23.35
N GLU A 118 47.77 13.01 23.87
CA GLU A 118 49.22 13.07 23.74
C GLU A 118 49.91 11.91 24.48
N GLY A 119 49.38 11.53 25.64
CA GLY A 119 49.82 10.35 26.40
C GLY A 119 49.73 9.06 25.59
N LEU A 120 48.60 8.85 24.88
CA LEU A 120 48.40 7.71 23.98
C LEU A 120 49.44 7.71 22.84
N ILE A 121 49.71 8.87 22.23
CA ILE A 121 50.71 9.01 21.17
C ILE A 121 52.12 8.70 21.70
N ALA A 122 52.45 9.20 22.88
CA ALA A 122 53.76 8.99 23.51
C ALA A 122 54.00 7.50 23.87
N GLN A 123 52.97 6.82 24.39
CA GLN A 123 53.03 5.40 24.77
C GLN A 123 53.09 4.47 23.54
N TYR A 124 52.50 4.86 22.41
CA TYR A 124 52.41 4.01 21.23
C TYR A 124 53.79 3.64 20.68
N CYS A 125 54.15 2.37 20.69
CA CYS A 125 55.49 1.89 20.31
C CYS A 125 55.62 1.44 18.84
N GLY A 126 54.59 1.64 18.01
CA GLY A 126 54.62 1.27 16.58
C GLY A 126 54.60 -0.22 16.28
N LYS A 127 54.09 -1.04 17.19
CA LYS A 127 54.05 -2.52 17.04
C LYS A 127 52.68 -3.08 16.70
N LYS A 128 51.63 -2.26 16.69
CA LYS A 128 50.25 -2.71 16.55
C LYS A 128 49.49 -1.80 15.59
N ARG A 129 48.94 -2.41 14.53
CA ARG A 129 48.02 -1.78 13.58
C ARG A 129 46.71 -1.31 14.22
N LEU A 130 46.29 -1.99 15.28
CA LEU A 130 45.07 -1.66 16.03
C LEU A 130 45.43 -1.19 17.44
N LEU A 131 45.10 0.06 17.75
CA LEU A 131 45.18 0.63 19.09
C LEU A 131 43.78 0.60 19.72
N ARG A 132 43.66 -0.09 20.86
CA ARG A 132 42.42 -0.11 21.64
C ARG A 132 42.60 0.67 22.93
N TRP A 133 41.74 1.65 23.16
CA TRP A 133 41.66 2.38 24.41
C TRP A 133 40.20 2.56 24.80
N ARG A 134 39.79 1.95 25.91
CA ARG A 134 38.37 1.84 26.32
C ARG A 134 37.49 1.32 25.17
N GLY A 135 36.45 2.06 24.79
CA GLY A 135 35.58 1.78 23.66
C GLY A 135 36.13 2.21 22.30
N LEU A 136 37.23 2.98 22.25
CA LEU A 136 37.85 3.39 21.00
C LEU A 136 38.74 2.28 20.45
N VAL A 137 38.56 1.96 19.17
CA VAL A 137 39.42 1.07 18.40
C VAL A 137 39.92 1.86 17.19
N ILE A 138 41.22 2.10 17.09
CA ILE A 138 41.83 2.94 16.06
C ILE A 138 42.70 2.08 15.16
N GLU A 139 42.52 2.20 13.84
CA GLU A 139 43.35 1.59 12.82
C GLU A 139 44.46 2.54 12.36
N LEU A 140 45.69 2.04 12.31
CA LEU A 140 46.87 2.77 11.85
C LEU A 140 47.42 2.08 10.60
N LEU A 141 47.55 2.81 9.50
CA LEU A 141 48.06 2.24 8.24
C LEU A 141 49.58 1.99 8.27
N ASP A 142 50.35 2.95 8.81
CA ASP A 142 51.81 2.93 8.75
C ASP A 142 52.51 2.59 10.08
N ASP A 143 51.76 2.16 11.11
CA ASP A 143 52.27 1.85 12.46
C ASP A 143 53.16 2.96 13.09
N THR A 144 53.02 4.23 12.66
CA THR A 144 53.84 5.35 13.17
C THR A 144 53.12 6.19 14.22
N LYS A 145 53.88 6.73 15.19
CA LYS A 145 53.38 7.74 16.15
C LYS A 145 52.81 8.98 15.46
N GLN A 146 53.43 9.40 14.35
CA GLN A 146 52.98 10.55 13.59
C GLN A 146 51.61 10.30 12.95
N ASN A 147 51.37 9.08 12.44
CA ASN A 147 50.07 8.73 11.90
C ASN A 147 48.98 8.72 12.98
N LEU A 148 49.27 8.12 14.15
CA LEU A 148 48.36 8.15 15.29
C LEU A 148 48.04 9.58 15.74
N SER A 149 49.04 10.46 15.80
CA SER A 149 48.85 11.88 16.11
C SER A 149 47.90 12.53 15.12
N LYS A 150 48.17 12.41 13.81
CA LYS A 150 47.32 13.00 12.77
C LYS A 150 45.89 12.48 12.83
N LEU A 151 45.69 11.17 13.03
CA LEU A 151 44.38 10.56 13.12
C LEU A 151 43.61 11.07 14.34
N LEU A 152 44.25 11.13 15.50
CA LEU A 152 43.63 11.68 16.72
C LEU A 152 43.33 13.18 16.59
N ASP A 153 44.19 13.96 15.93
CA ASP A 153 43.92 15.38 15.65
C ASP A 153 42.71 15.55 14.74
N ARG A 154 42.61 14.76 13.67
CA ARG A 154 41.46 14.73 12.76
C ARG A 154 40.17 14.31 13.47
N LEU A 155 40.24 13.28 14.31
CA LEU A 155 39.11 12.86 15.13
C LEU A 155 38.62 13.99 16.05
N MET A 156 39.54 14.74 16.66
CA MET A 156 39.15 15.89 17.49
C MET A 156 38.55 17.03 16.64
N MET A 157 39.02 17.26 15.42
CA MET A 157 38.39 18.20 14.49
C MET A 157 36.97 17.75 14.09
N ALA A 158 36.74 16.45 13.93
CA ALA A 158 35.41 15.91 13.68
C ALA A 158 34.46 16.16 14.87
N VAL A 159 34.95 16.02 16.12
CA VAL A 159 34.21 16.40 17.33
C VAL A 159 33.93 17.90 17.38
N ASP A 160 34.88 18.74 16.95
CA ASP A 160 34.68 20.18 16.85
C ASP A 160 33.59 20.53 15.81
N ALA A 161 33.59 19.85 14.67
CA ALA A 161 32.57 20.03 13.62
C ALA A 161 31.16 19.71 14.16
N LEU A 162 30.98 18.57 14.84
CA LEU A 162 29.73 18.26 15.55
C LEU A 162 29.30 19.40 16.49
N SER A 163 30.27 19.91 17.23
CA SER A 163 30.00 20.90 18.26
C SER A 163 29.77 22.31 17.71
N SER A 164 30.19 22.59 16.47
CA SER A 164 29.86 23.81 15.73
C SER A 164 28.52 23.74 14.97
N ALA A 165 27.99 22.53 14.71
CA ALA A 165 26.78 22.35 13.91
C ALA A 165 25.54 23.03 14.54
N SER A 166 24.70 23.65 13.70
CA SER A 166 23.42 24.24 14.11
C SER A 166 22.47 23.18 14.67
N SER A 167 21.48 23.57 15.48
CA SER A 167 20.54 22.63 16.11
C SER A 167 19.83 21.71 15.09
N ALA A 168 19.43 22.25 13.93
CA ALA A 168 18.79 21.48 12.86
C ALA A 168 19.74 20.49 12.17
N THR A 169 21.03 20.82 12.08
CA THR A 169 22.06 19.95 11.47
C THR A 169 22.57 18.92 12.47
N HIS A 170 22.57 19.28 13.76
CA HIS A 170 23.25 18.57 14.83
C HIS A 170 22.80 17.11 14.96
N ALA A 171 21.50 16.83 14.87
CA ALA A 171 20.99 15.46 14.97
C ALA A 171 21.59 14.57 13.86
N SER A 172 21.46 14.99 12.60
CA SER A 172 21.88 14.21 11.44
C SER A 172 23.40 14.02 11.36
N ILE A 173 24.20 15.07 11.62
CA ILE A 173 25.67 14.94 11.63
C ILE A 173 26.17 14.08 12.80
N SER A 174 25.48 14.13 13.95
CA SER A 174 25.79 13.26 15.10
C SER A 174 25.50 11.81 14.79
N GLU A 175 24.39 11.50 14.11
CA GLU A 175 24.07 10.13 13.67
C GLU A 175 25.14 9.57 12.74
N LEU A 176 25.61 10.35 11.75
CA LEU A 176 26.71 9.94 10.88
C LEU A 176 28.00 9.71 11.68
N PHE A 177 28.36 10.62 12.59
CA PHE A 177 29.54 10.47 13.43
C PHE A 177 29.48 9.20 14.29
N TRP A 178 28.33 8.95 14.94
CA TRP A 178 28.14 7.76 15.77
C TRP A 178 28.24 6.49 14.94
N TYR A 179 27.61 6.47 13.76
CA TYR A 179 27.72 5.35 12.84
C TYR A 179 29.15 5.07 12.42
N LEU A 180 29.98 6.10 12.18
CA LEU A 180 31.36 5.92 11.71
C LEU A 180 32.35 5.60 12.83
N PHE A 181 32.16 6.12 14.05
CA PHE A 181 33.20 6.08 15.09
C PHE A 181 32.79 5.43 16.42
N VAL A 182 31.49 5.32 16.73
CA VAL A 182 31.04 4.77 18.02
C VAL A 182 30.81 3.26 17.87
N GLY A 183 31.64 2.48 18.56
CA GLY A 183 31.58 1.00 18.48
C GLY A 183 32.07 0.43 17.15
N GLN A 184 32.59 1.28 16.25
CA GLN A 184 33.23 0.91 15.00
C GLN A 184 34.75 1.14 15.07
N LEU A 185 35.46 0.62 14.06
CA LEU A 185 36.87 0.87 13.87
C LEU A 185 37.08 2.30 13.32
N ILE A 186 37.82 3.14 14.05
CA ILE A 186 38.20 4.48 13.61
C ILE A 186 39.36 4.34 12.61
N SER A 187 39.04 4.51 11.32
CA SER A 187 39.98 4.42 10.21
C SER A 187 40.15 5.75 9.48
N HIS A 188 41.15 5.84 8.59
CA HIS A 188 41.31 6.98 7.70
C HIS A 188 40.09 7.16 6.80
N ASP A 189 39.61 6.09 6.17
CA ASP A 189 38.43 6.12 5.30
C ASP A 189 37.19 6.68 6.01
N GLY A 190 36.97 6.32 7.27
CA GLY A 190 35.85 6.83 8.07
C GLY A 190 35.96 8.33 8.35
N LEU A 191 37.17 8.82 8.66
CA LEU A 191 37.44 10.24 8.86
C LEU A 191 37.36 11.03 7.55
N ASP A 192 37.92 10.51 6.47
CA ASP A 192 37.86 11.11 5.14
C ASP A 192 36.38 11.27 4.71
N LEU A 193 35.56 10.23 4.91
CA LEU A 193 34.13 10.27 4.59
C LEU A 193 33.38 11.29 5.45
N PHE A 194 33.62 11.32 6.76
CA PHE A 194 32.98 12.28 7.66
C PHE A 194 33.34 13.72 7.30
N GLU A 195 34.64 14.01 7.14
CA GLU A 195 35.14 15.34 6.83
C GLU A 195 34.65 15.82 5.46
N ALA A 196 34.67 14.96 4.44
CA ALA A 196 34.14 15.27 3.13
C ALA A 196 32.64 15.61 3.18
N THR A 197 31.87 14.85 3.97
CA THR A 197 30.43 15.10 4.14
C THR A 197 30.16 16.39 4.93
N ALA A 198 30.96 16.68 5.96
CA ALA A 198 30.81 17.86 6.81
C ALA A 198 31.11 19.19 6.10
N LYS A 199 31.83 19.16 4.96
CA LYS A 199 32.07 20.35 4.11
C LYS A 199 30.83 20.77 3.33
N ILE A 200 29.83 19.91 3.20
CA ILE A 200 28.66 20.11 2.35
C ILE A 200 27.58 20.86 3.13
N SER A 201 26.95 21.83 2.48
CA SER A 201 25.89 22.63 3.08
C SER A 201 24.68 21.76 3.44
N TYR A 202 24.19 21.89 4.67
CA TYR A 202 23.03 21.14 5.13
C TYR A 202 21.72 21.79 4.70
N TYR A 203 20.84 20.99 4.10
CA TYR A 203 19.46 21.34 3.81
C TYR A 203 18.53 20.27 4.41
N PRO A 204 17.47 20.65 5.15
CA PRO A 204 16.54 19.68 5.74
C PRO A 204 15.90 18.73 4.72
N ASP A 205 15.52 19.27 3.56
CA ASP A 205 14.91 18.50 2.46
C ASP A 205 15.91 17.60 1.73
N ASN A 206 17.21 17.79 1.98
CA ASN A 206 18.29 17.05 1.34
C ASN A 206 19.33 16.64 2.40
N ASN A 207 18.90 15.82 3.35
CA ASN A 207 19.74 15.40 4.48
C ASN A 207 20.90 14.50 4.01
N VAL A 208 22.01 15.15 3.66
CA VAL A 208 23.23 14.50 3.14
C VAL A 208 23.82 13.53 4.15
N TYR A 209 23.85 13.87 5.45
CA TYR A 209 24.45 13.04 6.49
C TYR A 209 23.75 11.68 6.61
N LYS A 210 22.42 11.70 6.68
CA LYS A 210 21.60 10.49 6.73
C LYS A 210 21.74 9.66 5.45
N SER A 211 21.78 10.32 4.30
CA SER A 211 21.90 9.64 3.01
C SER A 211 23.27 8.96 2.84
N VAL A 212 24.36 9.64 3.22
CA VAL A 212 25.71 9.06 3.23
C VAL A 212 25.79 7.88 4.21
N GLN A 213 25.22 8.02 5.41
CA GLN A 213 25.16 6.93 6.38
C GLN A 213 24.41 5.71 5.82
N GLU A 214 23.22 5.92 5.24
CA GLU A 214 22.39 4.86 4.68
C GLU A 214 23.07 4.15 3.50
N ILE A 215 23.69 4.91 2.60
CA ILE A 215 24.40 4.36 1.44
C ILE A 215 25.65 3.59 1.88
N HIS A 216 26.45 4.18 2.78
CA HIS A 216 27.68 3.55 3.23
C HIS A 216 27.41 2.28 4.07
N SER A 217 26.38 2.30 4.91
CA SER A 217 25.95 1.11 5.68
C SER A 217 25.43 -0.02 4.80
N ASN A 218 24.87 0.30 3.64
CA ASN A 218 24.35 -0.67 2.68
C ASN A 218 25.27 -0.84 1.45
N ARG A 219 26.55 -0.45 1.51
CA ARG A 219 27.48 -0.45 0.35
C ARG A 219 27.62 -1.79 -0.40
N HIS A 220 27.27 -2.91 0.24
CA HIS A 220 27.30 -4.26 -0.36
C HIS A 220 25.93 -4.75 -0.85
N GLN A 221 24.85 -4.04 -0.56
CA GLN A 221 23.46 -4.41 -0.83
C GLN A 221 22.61 -3.19 -1.22
N LEU A 222 23.21 -2.26 -1.96
CA LEU A 222 22.48 -1.12 -2.50
C LEU A 222 21.49 -1.59 -3.56
N GLY A 223 20.25 -1.12 -3.47
CA GLY A 223 19.19 -1.44 -4.41
C GLY A 223 18.03 -0.45 -4.34
N GLY A 224 16.85 -0.89 -4.78
CA GLY A 224 15.66 -0.03 -4.87
C GLY A 224 15.24 0.60 -3.52
N LYS A 225 15.54 -0.07 -2.39
CA LYS A 225 15.19 0.41 -1.05
C LYS A 225 15.90 1.71 -0.65
N GLN A 226 17.05 2.01 -1.25
CA GLN A 226 17.84 3.21 -0.96
C GLN A 226 17.67 4.31 -2.02
N ILE A 227 16.63 4.25 -2.86
CA ILE A 227 16.44 5.20 -3.97
C ILE A 227 16.46 6.67 -3.51
N LEU A 228 15.81 7.00 -2.39
CA LEU A 228 15.77 8.38 -1.89
C LEU A 228 17.14 8.86 -1.39
N ALA A 229 17.87 8.01 -0.65
CA ALA A 229 19.22 8.32 -0.22
C ALA A 229 20.15 8.52 -1.42
N LEU A 230 20.05 7.65 -2.44
CA LEU A 230 20.83 7.74 -3.68
C LEU A 230 20.48 9.00 -4.46
N GLN A 231 19.19 9.37 -4.57
CA GLN A 231 18.75 10.64 -5.17
C GLN A 231 19.36 11.85 -4.47
N THR A 232 19.32 11.89 -3.14
CA THR A 232 19.95 12.96 -2.35
C THR A 232 21.45 13.02 -2.59
N LEU A 233 22.13 11.87 -2.59
CA LEU A 233 23.56 11.81 -2.84
C LEU A 233 23.93 12.32 -4.24
N LEU A 234 23.16 11.95 -5.27
CA LEU A 234 23.40 12.40 -6.64
C LEU A 234 23.25 13.92 -6.77
N LYS A 235 22.25 14.53 -6.13
CA LYS A 235 22.11 16.00 -6.08
C LYS A 235 23.29 16.67 -5.36
N VAL A 236 23.79 16.04 -4.30
CA VAL A 236 24.93 16.53 -3.53
C VAL A 236 26.21 16.47 -4.34
N PHE A 237 26.37 15.49 -5.24
CA PHE A 237 27.52 15.40 -6.12
C PHE A 237 27.63 16.54 -7.14
N ASP A 238 26.63 17.41 -7.30
CA ASP A 238 26.78 18.62 -8.10
C ASP A 238 27.19 19.85 -7.27
N ASP A 239 27.28 19.73 -5.93
CA ASP A 239 27.80 20.79 -5.06
C ASP A 239 29.32 20.98 -5.30
N GLN A 240 29.76 22.24 -5.35
CA GLN A 240 31.17 22.60 -5.55
C GLN A 240 32.08 22.09 -4.42
N ASN A 241 31.55 21.89 -3.22
CA ASN A 241 32.30 21.39 -2.06
C ASN A 241 32.31 19.86 -1.96
N SER A 242 31.68 19.15 -2.91
CA SER A 242 31.54 17.69 -2.84
C SER A 242 32.69 16.91 -3.50
N ASP A 243 33.74 17.57 -3.98
CA ASP A 243 34.91 16.93 -4.64
C ASP A 243 35.48 15.75 -3.85
N ASP A 244 35.76 15.95 -2.56
CA ASP A 244 36.31 14.92 -1.69
C ASP A 244 35.33 13.75 -1.53
N LEU A 245 34.03 14.05 -1.39
CA LEU A 245 32.99 13.05 -1.21
C LEU A 245 32.81 12.23 -2.49
N ARG A 246 32.87 12.88 -3.66
CA ARG A 246 32.85 12.23 -4.97
C ARG A 246 34.02 11.26 -5.10
N ASN A 247 35.23 11.69 -4.79
CA ASN A 247 36.42 10.83 -4.88
C ASN A 247 36.32 9.58 -3.99
N LEU A 248 35.74 9.74 -2.79
CA LEU A 248 35.56 8.64 -1.84
C LEU A 248 34.42 7.68 -2.25
N LEU A 249 33.30 8.20 -2.74
CA LEU A 249 32.09 7.41 -2.97
C LEU A 249 31.90 6.93 -4.42
N LEU A 250 32.49 7.59 -5.43
CA LEU A 250 32.41 7.19 -6.86
C LEU A 250 33.26 5.96 -7.19
N GLN A 251 33.20 4.96 -6.31
CA GLN A 251 33.85 3.67 -6.44
C GLN A 251 32.98 2.68 -7.21
N ASP A 252 33.56 1.54 -7.61
CA ASP A 252 32.82 0.53 -8.38
C ASP A 252 31.61 -0.02 -7.61
N TRP A 253 31.63 -0.11 -6.27
CA TRP A 253 30.49 -0.59 -5.49
C TRP A 253 29.26 0.32 -5.58
N LEU A 254 29.45 1.66 -5.57
CA LEU A 254 28.33 2.59 -5.71
C LEU A 254 27.73 2.51 -7.10
N ARG A 255 28.57 2.37 -8.14
CA ARG A 255 28.12 2.15 -9.52
C ARG A 255 27.22 0.92 -9.63
N HIS A 256 27.68 -0.24 -9.15
CA HIS A 256 26.86 -1.46 -9.14
C HIS A 256 25.59 -1.31 -8.30
N GLY A 257 25.65 -0.55 -7.21
CA GLY A 257 24.51 -0.22 -6.38
C GLY A 257 23.45 0.62 -7.09
N LEU A 258 23.87 1.66 -7.83
CA LEU A 258 22.99 2.45 -8.66
C LEU A 258 22.37 1.59 -9.78
N GLU A 259 23.13 0.68 -10.40
CA GLU A 259 22.62 -0.24 -11.44
C GLU A 259 21.58 -1.20 -10.90
N THR A 260 21.84 -1.73 -9.71
CA THR A 260 20.91 -2.60 -8.99
C THR A 260 19.66 -1.82 -8.61
N CYS A 261 19.80 -0.59 -8.11
CA CYS A 261 18.67 0.29 -7.82
C CYS A 261 17.82 0.57 -9.07
N LEU A 262 18.44 0.89 -10.22
CA LEU A 262 17.71 1.06 -11.49
C LEU A 262 16.91 -0.19 -11.84
N ARG A 263 17.53 -1.37 -11.82
CA ARG A 263 16.87 -2.63 -12.15
C ARG A 263 15.74 -2.96 -11.17
N ASP A 264 16.00 -2.86 -9.86
CA ASP A 264 15.00 -3.14 -8.83
C ASP A 264 13.78 -2.21 -8.97
N CYS A 265 13.99 -0.92 -9.25
CA CYS A 265 12.91 0.03 -9.45
C CYS A 265 12.14 -0.24 -10.75
N GLN A 266 12.82 -0.61 -11.82
CA GLN A 266 12.18 -1.04 -13.07
C GLN A 266 11.30 -2.27 -12.83
N GLU A 267 11.86 -3.32 -12.21
CA GLU A 267 11.16 -4.55 -11.88
C GLU A 267 9.96 -4.29 -10.94
N ALA A 268 10.11 -3.40 -9.96
CA ALA A 268 9.03 -3.01 -9.07
C ALA A 268 7.88 -2.30 -9.82
N VAL A 269 8.19 -1.37 -10.72
CA VAL A 269 7.16 -0.69 -11.54
C VAL A 269 6.45 -1.69 -12.46
N VAL A 270 7.20 -2.56 -13.16
CA VAL A 270 6.60 -3.61 -14.02
C VAL A 270 5.72 -4.54 -13.18
N ALA A 271 6.22 -5.05 -12.06
CA ALA A 271 5.48 -5.99 -11.24
C ALA A 271 4.18 -5.39 -10.68
N GLN A 272 4.15 -4.08 -10.40
CA GLN A 272 2.96 -3.39 -9.92
C GLN A 272 1.96 -3.16 -11.06
N ILE A 273 2.44 -2.82 -12.26
CA ILE A 273 1.61 -2.76 -13.49
C ILE A 273 0.99 -4.13 -13.77
N ASP A 274 1.79 -5.20 -13.83
CA ASP A 274 1.34 -6.56 -14.14
C ASP A 274 0.33 -7.10 -13.11
N LYS A 275 0.43 -6.66 -11.85
CA LYS A 275 -0.52 -7.01 -10.78
C LYS A 275 -1.75 -6.10 -10.73
N GLY A 276 -1.83 -5.07 -11.58
CA GLY A 276 -2.89 -4.05 -11.56
C GLY A 276 -2.97 -3.29 -10.23
N GLN A 277 -1.83 -3.07 -9.58
CA GLN A 277 -1.68 -2.34 -8.32
C GLN A 277 -1.23 -0.89 -8.56
N GLU A 278 -1.17 -0.05 -7.51
CA GLU A 278 -0.78 1.36 -7.64
C GLU A 278 0.73 1.50 -7.93
N TRP A 279 1.08 1.74 -9.18
CA TRP A 279 2.48 1.87 -9.65
C TRP A 279 2.92 3.32 -9.86
N THR A 280 2.00 4.28 -9.92
CA THR A 280 2.28 5.65 -10.36
C THR A 280 3.31 6.38 -9.49
N GLN A 281 3.24 6.22 -8.17
CA GLN A 281 4.21 6.82 -7.23
C GLN A 281 5.62 6.28 -7.45
N LEU A 282 5.76 4.96 -7.61
CA LEU A 282 7.05 4.31 -7.89
C LEU A 282 7.64 4.77 -9.23
N ALA A 283 6.80 4.96 -10.25
CA ALA A 283 7.26 5.49 -11.54
C ALA A 283 7.77 6.94 -11.43
N LEU A 284 7.13 7.79 -10.62
CA LEU A 284 7.60 9.16 -10.37
C LEU A 284 8.90 9.20 -9.58
N GLU A 285 9.07 8.32 -8.59
CA GLU A 285 10.32 8.18 -7.82
C GLU A 285 11.45 7.68 -8.72
N TYR A 286 11.22 6.61 -9.48
CA TYR A 286 12.15 6.10 -10.47
C TYR A 286 12.51 7.17 -11.51
N HIS A 287 11.53 7.98 -11.93
CA HIS A 287 11.79 9.07 -12.87
C HIS A 287 12.69 10.15 -12.31
N THR A 288 12.41 10.57 -11.07
CA THR A 288 13.19 11.56 -10.33
C THR A 288 14.63 11.08 -10.15
N PHE A 289 14.81 9.80 -9.84
CA PHE A 289 16.13 9.19 -9.69
C PHE A 289 16.93 9.20 -10.99
N CYS A 290 16.36 8.71 -12.09
CA CYS A 290 17.05 8.73 -13.38
C CYS A 290 17.31 10.16 -13.87
N SER A 291 16.41 11.11 -13.60
CA SER A 291 16.59 12.51 -13.95
C SER A 291 17.77 13.13 -13.19
N ALA A 292 17.89 12.86 -11.88
CA ALA A 292 19.05 13.26 -11.09
C ALA A 292 20.35 12.63 -11.63
N LEU A 293 20.29 11.35 -12.01
CA LEU A 293 21.43 10.64 -12.60
C LEU A 293 21.85 11.21 -13.98
N MET A 294 20.91 11.66 -14.80
CA MET A 294 21.19 12.32 -16.09
C MET A 294 21.77 13.72 -15.93
N ALA A 295 21.30 14.45 -14.92
CA ALA A 295 21.71 15.83 -14.62
C ALA A 295 23.15 15.92 -14.09
N LEU A 296 23.68 14.82 -13.52
CA LEU A 296 25.02 14.75 -12.99
C LEU A 296 26.07 15.18 -14.03
N GLU A 297 26.71 16.33 -13.78
CA GLU A 297 27.75 16.87 -14.67
C GLU A 297 29.04 16.04 -14.58
N HIS A 298 29.38 15.62 -13.37
CA HIS A 298 30.60 14.88 -13.03
C HIS A 298 30.39 13.38 -13.21
N ARG A 299 30.27 12.95 -14.47
CA ARG A 299 30.02 11.54 -14.82
C ARG A 299 31.20 10.65 -14.45
N TRP A 300 30.90 9.38 -14.14
CA TRP A 300 31.92 8.32 -14.15
C TRP A 300 32.70 8.36 -15.47
N PRO A 301 34.01 8.01 -15.45
CA PRO A 301 34.80 7.88 -16.66
C PRO A 301 34.01 7.09 -17.72
N THR A 302 33.89 7.65 -18.93
CA THR A 302 32.95 7.18 -19.98
C THR A 302 33.12 5.70 -20.30
N GLU A 303 34.33 5.16 -20.12
CA GLU A 303 34.70 3.75 -20.29
C GLU A 303 33.98 2.80 -19.32
N LYS A 304 33.50 3.29 -18.17
CA LYS A 304 32.77 2.52 -17.15
C LYS A 304 31.26 2.78 -17.15
N GLN A 305 30.74 3.57 -18.10
CA GLN A 305 29.32 3.93 -18.13
C GLN A 305 28.48 2.80 -18.77
N THR A 306 28.04 1.87 -17.94
CA THR A 306 27.16 0.74 -18.27
C THR A 306 25.67 1.11 -18.26
N MET A 307 25.31 2.22 -17.61
CA MET A 307 23.93 2.70 -17.50
C MET A 307 23.49 3.42 -18.77
N ARG A 308 22.46 2.90 -19.43
CA ARG A 308 21.82 3.54 -20.59
C ARG A 308 20.41 3.99 -20.26
N ILE A 309 20.28 5.26 -19.89
CA ILE A 309 18.97 5.92 -19.81
C ILE A 309 18.51 6.22 -21.25
N PRO A 310 17.26 5.92 -21.63
CA PRO A 310 16.81 6.11 -23.01
C PRO A 310 16.91 7.57 -23.44
N GLN A 311 17.29 7.81 -24.71
CA GLN A 311 17.28 9.16 -25.28
C GLN A 311 15.87 9.76 -25.34
N SER A 312 14.84 8.91 -25.37
CA SER A 312 13.44 9.33 -25.36
C SER A 312 12.87 9.41 -23.94
N TRP A 313 13.68 9.83 -22.97
CA TRP A 313 13.22 10.01 -21.59
C TRP A 313 12.15 11.10 -21.54
N PRO A 314 10.97 10.84 -20.95
CA PRO A 314 9.91 11.85 -20.88
C PRO A 314 10.33 13.00 -19.95
N SER A 315 9.86 14.21 -20.25
CA SER A 315 10.03 15.33 -19.32
C SER A 315 9.26 15.06 -18.02
N ARG A 316 9.59 15.80 -16.96
CA ARG A 316 8.86 15.67 -15.69
C ARG A 316 7.38 15.99 -15.87
N GLU A 317 7.08 17.05 -16.62
CA GLU A 317 5.72 17.48 -16.89
C GLU A 317 4.94 16.44 -17.69
N ASP A 318 5.57 15.81 -18.69
CA ASP A 318 4.94 14.73 -19.47
C ASP A 318 4.57 13.55 -18.58
N LEU A 319 5.45 13.15 -17.65
CA LEU A 319 5.17 12.03 -16.76
C LEU A 319 4.07 12.36 -15.73
N ASP A 320 4.08 13.58 -15.18
CA ASP A 320 3.02 14.03 -14.28
C ASP A 320 1.65 14.04 -14.99
N ASP A 321 1.60 14.46 -16.27
CA ASP A 321 0.40 14.36 -17.11
C ASP A 321 -0.01 12.90 -17.35
N VAL A 322 0.92 12.01 -17.68
CA VAL A 322 0.65 10.56 -17.84
C VAL A 322 0.03 9.97 -16.57
N VAL A 323 0.58 10.28 -15.40
CA VAL A 323 0.05 9.83 -14.10
C VAL A 323 -1.34 10.40 -13.83
N ALA A 324 -1.57 11.67 -14.14
CA ALA A 324 -2.87 12.30 -13.99
C ALA A 324 -3.93 11.65 -14.89
N ILE A 325 -3.60 11.33 -16.14
CA ILE A 325 -4.49 10.64 -17.08
C ILE A 325 -4.78 9.22 -16.58
N TYR A 326 -3.78 8.50 -16.08
CA TYR A 326 -3.99 7.15 -15.53
C TYR A 326 -4.95 7.18 -14.33
N LYS A 327 -4.73 8.09 -13.37
CA LYS A 327 -5.61 8.24 -12.20
C LYS A 327 -7.03 8.63 -12.61
N ALA A 328 -7.19 9.49 -13.61
CA ALA A 328 -8.49 9.86 -14.16
C ALA A 328 -9.18 8.64 -14.81
N ALA A 329 -8.49 7.89 -15.67
CA ALA A 329 -9.02 6.67 -16.29
C ALA A 329 -9.44 5.63 -15.23
N HIS A 330 -8.62 5.46 -14.20
CA HIS A 330 -8.87 4.55 -13.09
C HIS A 330 -10.12 4.95 -12.28
N ALA A 331 -10.32 6.25 -12.03
CA ALA A 331 -11.50 6.76 -11.32
C ALA A 331 -12.81 6.54 -12.10
N HIS A 332 -12.72 6.34 -13.43
CA HIS A 332 -13.85 6.02 -14.29
C HIS A 332 -14.12 4.51 -14.42
N ARG A 333 -13.44 3.65 -13.65
CA ARG A 333 -13.80 2.24 -13.58
C ARG A 333 -15.24 2.11 -13.07
N PRO A 334 -16.09 1.30 -13.74
CA PRO A 334 -17.47 1.13 -13.29
C PRO A 334 -17.47 0.52 -11.88
N ASN A 335 -17.99 1.28 -10.91
CA ASN A 335 -18.17 0.85 -9.51
C ASN A 335 -19.25 -0.24 -9.43
N ARG A 336 -18.97 -1.45 -9.94
CA ARG A 336 -19.90 -2.59 -9.86
C ARG A 336 -20.12 -3.09 -8.42
N ALA A 337 -19.22 -2.75 -7.49
CA ALA A 337 -19.22 -3.30 -6.13
C ALA A 337 -20.16 -2.60 -5.14
N ARG A 338 -20.86 -1.50 -5.50
CA ARG A 338 -21.56 -0.66 -4.51
C ARG A 338 -23.10 -0.68 -4.57
N GLU A 339 -23.71 -1.38 -5.52
CA GLU A 339 -25.17 -1.42 -5.69
C GLU A 339 -25.79 -2.82 -5.60
N ALA A 340 -25.02 -3.85 -5.23
CA ALA A 340 -25.61 -5.14 -4.89
C ALA A 340 -26.20 -5.05 -3.46
N PRO A 341 -27.52 -5.26 -3.26
CA PRO A 341 -28.11 -5.31 -1.94
C PRO A 341 -27.51 -6.49 -1.13
N GLU A 342 -27.19 -6.23 0.14
CA GLU A 342 -26.38 -7.03 1.08
C GLU A 342 -26.86 -8.48 1.39
N GLU A 343 -27.78 -9.09 0.63
CA GLU A 343 -28.44 -10.34 1.04
C GLU A 343 -28.19 -11.60 0.20
N GLN A 344 -27.20 -11.62 -0.69
CA GLN A 344 -26.84 -12.87 -1.37
C GLN A 344 -25.34 -13.16 -1.32
N THR A 345 -25.03 -14.27 -0.65
CA THR A 345 -23.71 -14.89 -0.44
C THR A 345 -22.82 -14.84 -1.69
N PRO A 346 -21.58 -14.33 -1.60
CA PRO A 346 -20.70 -14.18 -2.74
C PRO A 346 -20.02 -15.51 -3.07
N VAL A 347 -20.57 -16.24 -4.04
CA VAL A 347 -19.86 -17.29 -4.79
C VAL A 347 -19.55 -16.73 -6.18
N SER A 348 -18.59 -15.81 -6.25
CA SER A 348 -18.08 -15.30 -7.53
C SER A 348 -16.62 -15.66 -7.68
N ASN A 349 -16.32 -16.35 -8.78
CA ASN A 349 -14.98 -16.83 -9.13
C ASN A 349 -13.97 -15.66 -9.18
N PRO A 350 -12.75 -15.81 -8.65
CA PRO A 350 -11.69 -14.79 -8.72
C PRO A 350 -11.12 -14.57 -10.14
N ALA A 351 -11.74 -15.15 -11.18
CA ALA A 351 -11.35 -15.00 -12.58
C ALA A 351 -12.26 -14.04 -13.37
N ASP A 352 -13.16 -13.29 -12.70
CA ASP A 352 -13.82 -12.16 -13.33
C ASP A 352 -12.76 -11.08 -13.64
N GLU A 353 -12.23 -11.13 -14.86
CA GLU A 353 -11.31 -10.16 -15.45
C GLU A 353 -11.77 -8.76 -15.06
N LYS A 354 -10.97 -8.09 -14.22
CA LYS A 354 -11.12 -6.66 -13.98
C LYS A 354 -11.08 -6.00 -15.36
N THR A 355 -12.22 -5.51 -15.83
CA THR A 355 -12.30 -4.74 -17.07
C THR A 355 -11.60 -3.41 -16.83
N SER A 356 -10.27 -3.41 -17.01
CA SER A 356 -9.43 -2.22 -17.04
C SER A 356 -9.98 -1.24 -18.06
N HIS A 357 -9.85 0.05 -17.79
CA HIS A 357 -10.15 1.03 -18.81
C HIS A 357 -9.11 0.88 -19.95
N PRO A 358 -9.48 0.86 -21.24
CA PRO A 358 -8.52 0.62 -22.34
C PRO A 358 -7.34 1.60 -22.37
N LEU A 359 -7.57 2.81 -21.85
CA LEU A 359 -6.54 3.83 -21.70
C LEU A 359 -5.48 3.49 -20.64
N GLU A 360 -5.83 2.73 -19.60
CA GLU A 360 -4.87 2.27 -18.58
C GLU A 360 -3.81 1.40 -19.26
N GLU A 361 -4.22 0.42 -20.08
CA GLU A 361 -3.30 -0.44 -20.83
C GLU A 361 -2.39 0.34 -21.80
N HIS A 362 -2.92 1.37 -22.45
CA HIS A 362 -2.13 2.23 -23.33
C HIS A 362 -1.10 3.06 -22.56
N ILE A 363 -1.45 3.56 -21.39
CA ILE A 363 -0.56 4.34 -20.52
C ILE A 363 0.51 3.44 -19.89
N GLU A 364 0.13 2.27 -19.41
CA GLU A 364 1.04 1.26 -18.89
C GLU A 364 2.06 0.84 -19.97
N ALA A 365 1.58 0.57 -21.19
CA ALA A 365 2.47 0.28 -22.32
C ALA A 365 3.40 1.45 -22.67
N TYR A 366 2.93 2.70 -22.55
CA TYR A 366 3.76 3.88 -22.73
C TYR A 366 4.85 3.99 -21.65
N CYS A 367 4.50 3.78 -20.38
CA CYS A 367 5.47 3.78 -19.28
C CYS A 367 6.51 2.67 -19.44
N ILE A 368 6.08 1.47 -19.82
CA ILE A 368 6.99 0.33 -20.08
C ILE A 368 7.94 0.64 -21.25
N ASP A 369 7.45 1.20 -22.36
CA ASP A 369 8.26 1.56 -23.53
C ASP A 369 9.25 2.69 -23.22
N ARG A 370 8.79 3.77 -22.58
CA ARG A 370 9.58 4.99 -22.40
C ARG A 370 10.47 4.99 -21.16
N LEU A 371 10.04 4.41 -20.05
CA LEU A 371 10.79 4.41 -18.79
C LEU A 371 11.66 3.15 -18.63
N LEU A 372 11.22 2.01 -19.16
CA LEU A 372 11.79 0.69 -18.83
C LEU A 372 12.51 0.03 -20.01
N GLN A 373 12.29 0.49 -21.25
CA GLN A 373 12.84 -0.07 -22.50
C GLN A 373 12.62 -1.59 -22.70
N SER A 374 11.69 -2.22 -21.97
CA SER A 374 11.55 -3.68 -22.01
C SER A 374 10.71 -4.17 -23.18
N LYS A 375 9.74 -3.37 -23.66
CA LYS A 375 8.80 -3.77 -24.72
C LYS A 375 8.42 -2.58 -25.59
N SER A 376 8.49 -2.75 -26.91
CA SER A 376 8.08 -1.71 -27.87
C SER A 376 6.57 -1.51 -27.84
N MET A 377 6.12 -0.29 -27.59
CA MET A 377 4.70 0.07 -27.63
C MET A 377 4.14 -0.01 -29.06
N SER A 378 2.91 -0.52 -29.21
CA SER A 378 2.23 -0.58 -30.51
C SER A 378 1.96 0.83 -31.08
N HIS A 379 1.92 0.95 -32.41
CA HIS A 379 1.66 2.24 -33.08
C HIS A 379 0.29 2.84 -32.66
N SER A 380 -0.72 2.00 -32.43
CA SER A 380 -2.02 2.45 -31.95
C SER A 380 -1.95 3.05 -30.55
N SER A 381 -1.36 2.35 -29.59
CA SER A 381 -1.17 2.85 -28.22
C SER A 381 -0.37 4.14 -28.20
N ARG A 382 0.73 4.21 -28.98
CA ARG A 382 1.55 5.41 -29.10
C ARG A 382 0.75 6.62 -29.57
N ARG A 383 -0.08 6.44 -30.60
CA ARG A 383 -0.90 7.52 -31.15
C ARG A 383 -2.04 7.91 -30.22
N THR A 384 -2.66 6.97 -29.51
CA THR A 384 -3.67 7.26 -28.48
C THR A 384 -3.06 8.07 -27.34
N VAL A 385 -1.93 7.63 -26.78
CA VAL A 385 -1.23 8.33 -25.68
C VAL A 385 -0.78 9.73 -26.10
N ALA A 386 -0.22 9.88 -27.30
CA ALA A 386 0.14 11.20 -27.82
C ALA A 386 -1.08 12.13 -27.97
N SER A 387 -2.23 11.59 -28.42
CA SER A 387 -3.45 12.38 -28.60
C SER A 387 -4.04 12.83 -27.25
N ILE A 388 -4.03 11.97 -26.23
CA ILE A 388 -4.57 12.30 -24.89
C ILE A 388 -3.61 13.23 -24.12
N LEU A 389 -2.29 13.07 -24.28
CA LEU A 389 -1.31 14.00 -23.69
C LEU A 389 -1.47 15.41 -24.27
N HIS A 390 -1.73 15.52 -25.57
CA HIS A 390 -2.00 16.81 -26.19
C HIS A 390 -3.26 17.49 -25.61
N VAL A 391 -4.28 16.72 -25.22
CA VAL A 391 -5.44 17.26 -24.48
C VAL A 391 -4.97 17.85 -23.15
N TRP A 392 -4.18 17.13 -22.36
CA TRP A 392 -3.68 17.60 -21.06
C TRP A 392 -2.83 18.86 -21.19
N GLU A 393 -1.91 18.87 -22.15
CA GLU A 393 -1.03 20.00 -22.48
C GLU A 393 -1.86 21.27 -22.80
N CYS A 394 -2.87 21.14 -23.67
CA CYS A 394 -3.73 22.26 -24.06
C CYS A 394 -4.70 22.73 -22.97
N THR A 395 -4.86 21.97 -21.89
CA THR A 395 -5.85 22.21 -20.83
C THR A 395 -5.25 22.58 -19.47
N ARG A 396 -3.94 22.84 -19.38
CA ARG A 396 -3.26 23.08 -18.10
C ARG A 396 -3.74 24.32 -17.33
N GLN A 397 -4.37 25.30 -17.99
CA GLN A 397 -4.51 26.66 -17.44
C GLN A 397 -5.92 27.03 -16.93
N SER A 398 -6.98 26.24 -17.17
CA SER A 398 -8.35 26.63 -16.81
C SER A 398 -9.18 25.53 -16.14
N ASP A 399 -9.97 25.89 -15.11
CA ASP A 399 -10.95 24.99 -14.47
C ASP A 399 -12.04 24.50 -15.43
N MET A 400 -12.36 25.29 -16.46
CA MET A 400 -13.27 24.90 -17.54
C MET A 400 -12.76 23.67 -18.32
N ASP A 401 -11.48 23.35 -18.19
CA ASP A 401 -10.86 22.25 -18.90
C ASP A 401 -10.99 20.89 -18.19
N VAL A 402 -11.48 20.85 -16.95
CA VAL A 402 -11.80 19.58 -16.26
C VAL A 402 -12.82 18.78 -17.07
N GLY A 403 -13.86 19.44 -17.59
CA GLY A 403 -14.87 18.78 -18.42
C GLY A 403 -14.31 18.26 -19.75
N ARG A 404 -13.29 18.91 -20.31
CA ARG A 404 -12.62 18.46 -21.54
C ARG A 404 -11.76 17.21 -21.28
N ARG A 405 -11.00 17.22 -20.20
CA ARG A 405 -10.21 16.06 -19.76
C ARG A 405 -11.10 14.86 -19.49
N GLU A 406 -12.21 15.07 -18.79
CA GLU A 406 -13.17 14.01 -18.52
C GLU A 406 -13.81 13.46 -19.81
N LEU A 407 -14.23 14.35 -20.72
CA LEU A 407 -14.76 13.95 -22.02
C LEU A 407 -13.72 13.13 -22.81
N ALA A 408 -12.44 13.49 -22.75
CA ALA A 408 -11.37 12.76 -23.41
C ALA A 408 -11.15 11.36 -22.83
N ILE A 409 -11.29 11.17 -21.51
CA ILE A 409 -11.27 9.84 -20.88
C ILE A 409 -12.43 8.99 -21.39
N LEU A 410 -13.66 9.52 -21.33
CA LEU A 410 -14.85 8.79 -21.77
C LEU A 410 -14.79 8.42 -23.27
N ILE A 411 -14.31 9.32 -24.12
CA ILE A 411 -14.14 9.06 -25.55
C ILE A 411 -13.11 7.97 -25.81
N SER A 412 -12.05 7.91 -25.01
CA SER A 412 -11.03 6.86 -25.12
C SER A 412 -11.61 5.47 -24.82
N ARG A 413 -12.67 5.40 -24.00
CA ARG A 413 -13.40 4.17 -23.65
C ARG A 413 -14.38 3.68 -24.71
N VAL A 414 -14.76 4.50 -25.70
CA VAL A 414 -15.82 4.13 -26.65
C VAL A 414 -15.40 2.91 -27.48
N ASP A 415 -16.00 1.77 -27.14
CA ASP A 415 -15.80 0.48 -27.79
C ASP A 415 -16.11 0.55 -29.29
N GLY A 416 -15.28 -0.10 -30.11
CA GLY A 416 -15.45 -0.15 -31.58
C GLY A 416 -15.01 1.12 -32.31
N MET A 417 -14.57 2.16 -31.60
CA MET A 417 -14.00 3.35 -32.20
C MET A 417 -12.61 3.04 -32.77
N ASP A 418 -12.43 3.27 -34.08
CA ASP A 418 -11.13 3.11 -34.71
C ASP A 418 -10.12 4.18 -34.24
N LEU A 419 -8.83 3.90 -34.43
CA LEU A 419 -7.75 4.78 -33.99
C LEU A 419 -7.83 6.18 -34.60
N ILE A 420 -8.26 6.29 -35.86
CA ILE A 420 -8.26 7.56 -36.61
C ILE A 420 -9.38 8.46 -36.06
N LEU A 421 -10.56 7.91 -35.83
CA LEU A 421 -11.68 8.61 -35.23
C LEU A 421 -11.37 9.04 -33.79
N ARG A 422 -10.81 8.14 -32.96
CA ARG A 422 -10.40 8.47 -31.59
C ARG A 422 -9.41 9.63 -31.56
N SER A 423 -8.35 9.58 -32.38
CA SER A 423 -7.37 10.68 -32.45
C SER A 423 -7.97 12.00 -32.91
N ARG A 424 -8.92 11.99 -33.87
CA ARG A 424 -9.60 13.22 -34.32
C ARG A 424 -10.45 13.82 -33.20
N CYS A 425 -11.25 13.02 -32.51
CA CYS A 425 -12.03 13.49 -31.35
C CYS A 425 -11.15 14.09 -30.27
N LEU A 426 -10.05 13.41 -29.90
CA LEU A 426 -9.11 13.91 -28.90
C LEU A 426 -8.44 15.22 -29.33
N SER A 427 -8.05 15.35 -30.61
CA SER A 427 -7.48 16.58 -31.16
C SER A 427 -8.45 17.76 -31.12
N GLU A 428 -9.74 17.52 -31.36
CA GLU A 428 -10.75 18.57 -31.27
C GLU A 428 -11.05 18.98 -29.83
N ILE A 429 -11.08 18.01 -28.90
CA ILE A 429 -11.20 18.29 -27.46
C ILE A 429 -10.01 19.14 -26.98
N ALA A 430 -8.79 18.85 -27.45
CA ALA A 430 -7.58 19.59 -27.10
C ALA A 430 -7.62 21.03 -27.61
N THR A 431 -7.92 21.23 -28.89
CA THR A 431 -7.83 22.56 -29.52
C THR A 431 -8.95 23.50 -29.11
N GLY A 432 -10.15 22.98 -28.88
CA GLY A 432 -11.31 23.74 -28.37
C GLY A 432 -11.76 24.92 -29.26
N LYS A 433 -11.18 25.08 -30.45
CA LYS A 433 -11.39 26.23 -31.34
C LYS A 433 -12.82 26.27 -31.89
N ASP A 434 -13.39 25.10 -32.18
CA ASP A 434 -14.71 24.96 -32.78
C ASP A 434 -15.83 24.77 -31.74
N MET A 435 -15.49 24.73 -30.44
CA MET A 435 -16.47 24.49 -29.38
C MET A 435 -17.05 25.77 -28.77
N ARG A 436 -17.14 26.90 -29.49
CA ARG A 436 -17.57 28.18 -28.89
C ARG A 436 -19.10 28.27 -28.70
N PRO A 437 -19.60 28.62 -27.50
CA PRO A 437 -18.86 28.92 -26.27
C PRO A 437 -18.32 27.63 -25.57
N PRO A 438 -17.01 27.59 -25.22
CA PRO A 438 -16.27 26.37 -24.86
C PRO A 438 -16.84 25.54 -23.71
N GLY A 439 -17.66 26.14 -22.84
CA GLY A 439 -18.29 25.43 -21.73
C GLY A 439 -19.58 24.69 -22.07
N ALA A 440 -20.43 25.27 -22.92
CA ALA A 440 -21.79 24.75 -23.11
C ALA A 440 -21.79 23.47 -23.95
N LEU A 441 -21.00 23.44 -25.03
CA LEU A 441 -20.89 22.25 -25.88
C LEU A 441 -20.16 21.11 -25.16
N VAL A 442 -19.05 21.38 -24.48
CA VAL A 442 -18.31 20.35 -23.71
C VAL A 442 -19.21 19.73 -22.65
N LYS A 443 -19.97 20.53 -21.89
CA LYS A 443 -20.91 20.03 -20.89
C LYS A 443 -22.02 19.17 -21.50
N SER A 444 -22.52 19.57 -22.67
CA SER A 444 -23.53 18.81 -23.42
C SER A 444 -22.97 17.48 -23.90
N LEU A 445 -21.81 17.49 -24.58
CA LEU A 445 -21.12 16.28 -25.05
C LEU A 445 -20.76 15.34 -23.90
N LEU A 446 -20.27 15.86 -22.77
CA LEU A 446 -19.98 15.05 -21.58
C LEU A 446 -21.23 14.34 -21.07
N THR A 447 -22.35 15.07 -20.98
CA THR A 447 -23.64 14.51 -20.56
C THR A 447 -24.11 13.42 -21.52
N ILE A 448 -23.97 13.67 -22.83
CA ILE A 448 -24.36 12.74 -23.90
C ILE A 448 -23.50 11.47 -23.89
N VAL A 449 -22.18 11.59 -23.72
CA VAL A 449 -21.27 10.44 -23.71
C VAL A 449 -21.47 9.61 -22.44
N ARG A 450 -21.66 10.21 -21.27
CA ARG A 450 -22.05 9.48 -20.05
C ARG A 450 -23.38 8.75 -20.22
N LEU A 451 -24.36 9.40 -20.84
CA LEU A 451 -25.64 8.79 -21.16
C LEU A 451 -25.47 7.60 -22.11
N SER A 452 -24.46 7.61 -22.98
CA SER A 452 -24.22 6.51 -23.93
C SER A 452 -23.79 5.21 -23.26
N GLU A 453 -23.21 5.29 -22.04
CA GLU A 453 -22.81 4.13 -21.24
C GLU A 453 -24.00 3.36 -20.68
N SER A 454 -25.10 4.05 -20.36
CA SER A 454 -26.33 3.44 -19.82
C SER A 454 -27.42 3.24 -20.88
N ASP A 455 -27.60 4.22 -21.77
CA ASP A 455 -28.64 4.25 -22.80
C ASP A 455 -28.12 4.93 -24.06
N THR A 456 -27.44 4.14 -24.90
CA THR A 456 -26.90 4.60 -26.19
C THR A 456 -27.98 5.20 -27.10
N THR A 457 -29.22 4.73 -26.99
CA THR A 457 -30.33 5.23 -27.81
C THR A 457 -30.70 6.66 -27.47
N LYS A 458 -30.83 6.98 -26.17
CA LYS A 458 -31.04 8.36 -25.72
C LYS A 458 -29.86 9.25 -26.06
N ALA A 459 -28.65 8.74 -25.92
CA ALA A 459 -27.44 9.48 -26.26
C ALA A 459 -27.38 9.85 -27.74
N ILE A 460 -27.75 8.95 -28.66
CA ILE A 460 -27.83 9.21 -30.10
C ILE A 460 -28.80 10.36 -30.39
N VAL A 461 -29.99 10.34 -29.78
CA VAL A 461 -30.99 11.40 -29.92
C VAL A 461 -30.43 12.75 -29.44
N ALA A 462 -29.86 12.78 -28.24
CA ALA A 462 -29.32 14.01 -27.66
C ALA A 462 -28.11 14.54 -28.44
N MET A 463 -27.25 13.64 -28.95
CA MET A 463 -26.12 13.96 -29.82
C MET A 463 -26.58 14.62 -31.12
N CYS A 464 -27.61 14.08 -31.76
CA CYS A 464 -28.17 14.65 -32.99
C CYS A 464 -28.66 16.08 -32.78
N SER A 465 -29.47 16.32 -31.73
CA SER A 465 -29.95 17.66 -31.41
C SER A 465 -28.81 18.64 -31.11
N SER A 466 -27.85 18.22 -30.29
CA SER A 466 -26.71 19.06 -29.91
C SER A 466 -25.84 19.45 -31.12
N LEU A 467 -25.60 18.52 -32.05
CA LEU A 467 -24.80 18.80 -33.25
C LEU A 467 -25.50 19.76 -34.21
N VAL A 468 -26.83 19.69 -34.35
CA VAL A 468 -27.57 20.64 -35.20
C VAL A 468 -27.58 22.04 -34.59
N GLU A 469 -27.76 22.16 -33.28
CA GLU A 469 -27.79 23.47 -32.59
C GLU A 469 -26.46 24.23 -32.69
N THR A 470 -25.34 23.53 -32.83
CA THR A 470 -24.00 24.15 -32.94
C THR A 470 -23.69 24.77 -34.31
N ASN A 471 -24.53 24.57 -35.33
CA ASN A 471 -24.37 25.06 -36.72
C ASN A 471 -23.03 24.73 -37.42
N SER A 472 -22.12 24.03 -36.76
CA SER A 472 -20.78 23.69 -37.26
C SER A 472 -20.28 22.36 -36.66
N PRO A 473 -21.04 21.26 -36.78
CA PRO A 473 -20.62 19.98 -36.25
C PRO A 473 -19.36 19.53 -36.97
N THR A 474 -18.29 19.39 -36.20
CA THR A 474 -17.03 18.89 -36.73
C THR A 474 -17.18 17.44 -37.21
N ILE A 475 -16.26 17.03 -38.07
CA ILE A 475 -16.31 15.72 -38.72
C ILE A 475 -16.26 14.59 -37.68
N CYS A 476 -15.52 14.75 -36.58
CA CYS A 476 -15.34 13.65 -35.64
C CYS A 476 -16.62 13.29 -34.86
N TRP A 477 -17.44 14.27 -34.46
CA TRP A 477 -18.66 13.99 -33.69
C TRP A 477 -19.74 13.37 -34.56
N ARG A 478 -19.77 13.73 -35.85
CA ARG A 478 -20.62 13.10 -36.87
C ARG A 478 -20.22 11.64 -37.10
N ASP A 479 -18.92 11.38 -37.23
CA ASP A 479 -18.39 10.02 -37.37
C ASP A 479 -18.66 9.15 -36.12
N LEU A 480 -18.61 9.75 -34.91
CA LEU A 480 -18.97 9.07 -33.66
C LEU A 480 -20.48 8.76 -33.60
N LEU A 481 -21.34 9.72 -33.97
CA LEU A 481 -22.79 9.48 -34.09
C LEU A 481 -23.08 8.34 -35.06
N TYR A 482 -22.41 8.33 -36.22
CA TYR A 482 -22.54 7.25 -37.19
C TYR A 482 -22.07 5.90 -36.64
N LEU A 483 -20.96 5.87 -35.89
CA LEU A 483 -20.47 4.65 -35.24
C LEU A 483 -21.51 4.09 -34.26
N TRP A 484 -22.15 4.93 -33.43
CA TRP A 484 -23.20 4.50 -32.52
C TRP A 484 -24.43 3.96 -33.25
N LEU A 485 -24.77 4.52 -34.40
CA LEU A 485 -25.84 4.04 -35.27
C LEU A 485 -25.54 2.68 -35.93
N ASP A 486 -24.28 2.36 -36.22
CA ASP A 486 -23.85 1.12 -36.90
C ASP A 486 -23.57 -0.06 -35.93
N LYS A 487 -23.00 0.23 -34.74
CA LYS A 487 -22.40 -0.78 -33.85
C LYS A 487 -23.37 -1.83 -33.28
N LYS A 488 -24.67 -1.56 -33.26
CA LYS A 488 -25.68 -2.54 -32.83
C LYS A 488 -26.56 -2.91 -34.03
N ARG A 489 -26.23 -4.02 -34.68
CA ARG A 489 -27.09 -4.65 -35.71
C ARG A 489 -28.51 -5.00 -35.21
N GLY A 490 -28.79 -4.87 -33.91
CA GLY A 490 -30.13 -4.92 -33.30
C GLY A 490 -30.75 -3.57 -32.89
N SER A 491 -29.98 -2.51 -32.61
CA SER A 491 -30.51 -1.28 -31.99
C SER A 491 -30.84 -0.13 -32.92
N ALA A 492 -30.55 -0.21 -34.22
CA ALA A 492 -31.10 0.78 -35.15
C ALA A 492 -32.65 0.75 -35.12
N LYS A 493 -33.23 -0.44 -34.86
CA LYS A 493 -34.65 -0.57 -34.51
C LYS A 493 -34.95 0.09 -33.18
N ASP A 494 -34.11 -0.09 -32.15
CA ASP A 494 -34.31 0.53 -30.83
C ASP A 494 -34.28 2.06 -30.88
N VAL A 495 -33.40 2.68 -31.68
CA VAL A 495 -33.36 4.16 -31.81
C VAL A 495 -34.60 4.69 -32.52
N LEU A 496 -34.97 4.05 -33.62
CA LEU A 496 -36.19 4.38 -34.35
C LEU A 496 -37.40 4.20 -33.43
N GLU A 497 -37.52 3.05 -32.77
CA GLU A 497 -38.62 2.68 -31.88
C GLU A 497 -38.72 3.61 -30.67
N TYR A 498 -37.59 3.92 -30.03
CA TYR A 498 -37.50 4.84 -28.90
C TYR A 498 -37.88 6.25 -29.29
N SER A 499 -37.33 6.78 -30.39
CA SER A 499 -37.65 8.13 -30.85
C SER A 499 -39.15 8.27 -31.18
N LEU A 500 -39.77 7.23 -31.72
CA LEU A 500 -41.21 7.20 -31.99
C LEU A 500 -42.08 7.08 -30.74
N GLN A 501 -41.60 6.43 -29.68
CA GLN A 501 -42.31 6.33 -28.40
C GLN A 501 -42.25 7.63 -27.61
N THR A 502 -41.13 8.35 -27.71
CA THR A 502 -40.79 9.44 -26.79
C THR A 502 -40.90 10.83 -27.39
N MET A 503 -40.95 10.96 -28.72
CA MET A 503 -41.06 12.25 -29.39
C MET A 503 -42.45 12.45 -29.98
N PRO A 504 -43.00 13.68 -29.87
CA PRO A 504 -44.12 14.09 -30.68
C PRO A 504 -43.79 14.01 -32.19
N VAL A 505 -44.80 13.84 -33.04
CA VAL A 505 -44.66 13.69 -34.50
C VAL A 505 -43.71 14.74 -35.11
N MET A 506 -43.90 16.02 -34.77
CA MET A 506 -43.08 17.09 -35.34
C MET A 506 -41.64 17.05 -34.85
N ALA A 507 -41.43 16.69 -33.59
CA ALA A 507 -40.08 16.53 -33.04
C ALA A 507 -39.39 15.34 -33.71
N TRP A 508 -40.10 14.24 -33.93
CA TRP A 508 -39.60 13.06 -34.63
C TRP A 508 -39.24 13.35 -36.09
N LEU A 509 -40.10 14.03 -36.84
CA LEU A 509 -39.83 14.40 -38.24
C LEU A 509 -38.60 15.32 -38.37
N ARG A 510 -38.45 16.28 -37.44
CA ARG A 510 -37.26 17.12 -37.34
C ARG A 510 -36.02 16.32 -36.99
N PHE A 511 -36.12 15.41 -36.02
CA PHE A 511 -35.02 14.51 -35.65
C PHE A 511 -34.53 13.67 -36.85
N MET A 512 -35.44 13.08 -37.62
CA MET A 512 -35.09 12.32 -38.83
C MET A 512 -34.43 13.21 -39.89
N GLN A 513 -34.91 14.44 -40.08
CA GLN A 513 -34.28 15.41 -40.99
C GLN A 513 -32.87 15.81 -40.51
N ASN A 514 -32.68 15.98 -39.21
CA ASN A 514 -31.41 16.30 -38.59
C ASN A 514 -30.40 15.15 -38.76
N ILE A 515 -30.83 13.90 -38.54
CA ILE A 515 -30.01 12.71 -38.77
C ILE A 515 -29.59 12.60 -40.25
N GLU A 516 -30.52 12.82 -41.17
CA GLU A 516 -30.27 12.78 -42.62
C GLU A 516 -29.22 13.83 -43.04
N MET A 517 -29.38 15.06 -42.56
CA MET A 517 -28.42 16.15 -42.80
C MET A 517 -27.05 15.88 -42.18
N LEU A 518 -27.01 15.39 -40.93
CA LEU A 518 -25.77 15.09 -40.22
C LEU A 518 -25.06 13.84 -40.76
N CYS A 519 -25.77 12.95 -41.45
CA CYS A 519 -25.20 11.71 -41.99
C CYS A 519 -25.17 11.68 -43.52
N ASP A 520 -25.19 12.84 -44.20
CA ASP A 520 -25.10 12.92 -45.66
C ASP A 520 -23.84 12.18 -46.16
N PRO A 521 -23.99 11.11 -46.98
CA PRO A 521 -22.89 10.32 -47.50
C PRO A 521 -21.78 11.13 -48.17
N ALA A 522 -22.09 12.29 -48.74
CA ALA A 522 -21.11 13.17 -49.39
C ALA A 522 -20.11 13.80 -48.41
N SER A 523 -20.42 13.78 -47.11
CA SER A 523 -19.67 14.51 -46.08
C SER A 523 -19.02 13.63 -45.02
N ILE A 524 -19.31 12.32 -45.02
CA ILE A 524 -18.70 11.37 -44.11
C ILE A 524 -17.47 10.75 -44.79
N SER A 525 -16.31 10.79 -44.13
CA SER A 525 -15.10 10.12 -44.61
C SER A 525 -15.19 8.61 -44.35
N VAL A 526 -16.13 7.92 -45.00
CA VAL A 526 -16.39 6.50 -44.76
C VAL A 526 -15.30 5.65 -45.42
N THR A 527 -14.68 4.78 -44.63
CA THR A 527 -13.98 3.61 -45.16
C THR A 527 -15.01 2.70 -45.83
N PRO A 528 -14.84 2.27 -47.10
CA PRO A 528 -15.90 1.77 -48.00
C PRO A 528 -16.60 0.44 -47.62
N ARG A 529 -16.53 -0.01 -46.36
CA ARG A 529 -17.04 -1.30 -45.89
C ARG A 529 -18.14 -1.22 -44.82
N ARG A 530 -18.60 -0.04 -44.40
CA ARG A 530 -19.65 0.08 -43.36
C ARG A 530 -21.04 -0.08 -43.97
N SER A 531 -21.89 -0.87 -43.31
CA SER A 531 -23.31 -1.00 -43.64
C SER A 531 -24.04 0.28 -43.28
N MET A 532 -25.02 0.68 -44.10
CA MET A 532 -25.84 1.85 -43.81
C MET A 532 -26.78 1.56 -42.63
N PRO A 533 -26.76 2.36 -41.54
CA PRO A 533 -27.62 2.15 -40.39
C PRO A 533 -29.10 2.09 -40.76
N GLY A 534 -29.89 1.31 -40.02
CA GLY A 534 -31.32 1.11 -40.29
C GLY A 534 -32.13 2.41 -40.36
N VAL A 535 -31.83 3.38 -39.48
CA VAL A 535 -32.49 4.70 -39.45
C VAL A 535 -32.17 5.56 -40.68
N LEU A 536 -31.08 5.25 -41.39
CA LEU A 536 -30.66 5.96 -42.59
C LEU A 536 -31.08 5.23 -43.87
N GLN A 537 -31.82 4.13 -43.82
CA GLN A 537 -32.23 3.41 -45.03
C GLN A 537 -32.94 4.35 -46.01
N SER A 538 -32.51 4.32 -47.27
CA SER A 538 -33.02 5.21 -48.34
C SER A 538 -34.54 5.16 -48.47
N ALA A 539 -35.12 3.97 -48.27
CA ALA A 539 -36.55 3.76 -48.26
C ALA A 539 -37.22 4.61 -47.17
N LEU A 540 -36.76 4.49 -45.91
CA LEU A 540 -37.28 5.23 -44.75
C LEU A 540 -37.17 6.76 -44.93
N LEU A 541 -36.04 7.24 -45.42
CA LEU A 541 -35.82 8.68 -45.70
C LEU A 541 -36.77 9.19 -46.81
N SER A 542 -36.99 8.38 -47.84
CA SER A 542 -37.96 8.70 -48.91
C SER A 542 -39.39 8.78 -48.36
N TRP A 543 -39.82 7.81 -47.54
CA TRP A 543 -41.15 7.85 -46.90
C TRP A 543 -41.30 9.04 -45.98
N LYS A 544 -40.32 9.31 -45.12
CA LYS A 544 -40.29 10.50 -44.25
C LYS A 544 -40.52 11.77 -45.07
N SER A 545 -39.85 11.91 -46.21
CA SER A 545 -40.03 13.06 -47.11
C SER A 545 -41.44 13.14 -47.69
N GLN A 546 -42.07 11.99 -47.99
CA GLN A 546 -43.45 11.92 -48.46
C GLN A 546 -44.50 12.18 -47.38
N ILE A 547 -44.27 11.77 -46.12
CA ILE A 547 -45.23 12.01 -45.03
C ILE A 547 -45.10 13.41 -44.44
N LEU A 548 -43.96 14.07 -44.60
CA LEU A 548 -43.70 15.42 -44.10
C LEU A 548 -44.73 16.43 -44.64
N GLN A 549 -45.22 16.26 -45.87
CA GLN A 549 -46.27 17.09 -46.46
C GLN A 549 -47.63 16.98 -45.72
N TYR A 550 -47.82 15.93 -44.91
CA TYR A 550 -49.02 15.69 -44.10
C TYR A 550 -48.80 15.96 -42.61
N ALA A 551 -47.70 16.64 -42.24
CA ALA A 551 -47.34 16.92 -40.85
C ALA A 551 -48.50 17.52 -40.02
N GLY A 552 -49.26 18.47 -40.58
CA GLY A 552 -50.43 19.07 -39.92
C GLY A 552 -51.53 18.06 -39.58
N THR A 553 -51.77 17.07 -40.44
CA THR A 553 -52.75 16.00 -40.20
C THR A 553 -52.24 15.01 -39.16
N LEU A 554 -50.96 14.64 -39.22
CA LEU A 554 -50.35 13.74 -38.25
C LEU A 554 -50.32 14.33 -36.83
N MET A 555 -50.11 15.64 -36.68
CA MET A 555 -50.25 16.32 -35.38
C MET A 555 -51.68 16.28 -34.84
N ARG A 556 -52.69 16.47 -35.70
CA ARG A 556 -54.09 16.34 -35.27
C ARG A 556 -54.39 14.92 -34.78
N LEU A 557 -53.95 13.91 -35.53
CA LEU A 557 -54.05 12.50 -35.14
C LEU A 557 -53.33 12.22 -33.82
N GLU A 558 -52.17 12.81 -33.59
CA GLU A 558 -51.44 12.70 -32.32
C GLU A 558 -52.20 13.29 -31.13
N ASN A 559 -52.84 14.46 -31.31
CA ASN A 559 -53.65 15.08 -30.26
C ASN A 559 -54.86 14.23 -29.88
N GLU A 560 -55.45 13.52 -30.84
CA GLU A 560 -56.63 12.65 -30.61
C GLU A 560 -56.25 11.27 -30.07
N LEU A 561 -55.19 10.64 -30.58
CA LEU A 561 -54.80 9.27 -30.22
C LEU A 561 -53.79 9.19 -29.07
N GLY A 562 -53.21 10.32 -28.68
CA GLY A 562 -52.09 10.39 -27.75
C GLY A 562 -50.73 10.17 -28.44
N ALA A 563 -49.70 10.82 -27.87
CA ALA A 563 -48.32 10.68 -28.32
C ALA A 563 -47.83 9.23 -28.19
N GLY A 564 -47.12 8.74 -29.21
CA GLY A 564 -46.57 7.39 -29.22
C GLY A 564 -47.59 6.26 -29.43
N SER A 565 -48.83 6.56 -29.85
CA SER A 565 -49.84 5.53 -30.13
C SER A 565 -49.37 4.56 -31.24
N GLY A 566 -49.69 3.27 -31.07
CA GLY A 566 -49.31 2.22 -32.02
C GLY A 566 -49.70 2.51 -33.48
N PRO A 567 -50.92 3.00 -33.78
CA PRO A 567 -51.32 3.36 -35.14
C PRO A 567 -50.46 4.48 -35.74
N LEU A 568 -50.16 5.51 -34.97
CA LEU A 568 -49.32 6.63 -35.43
C LEU A 568 -47.88 6.16 -35.71
N ARG A 569 -47.34 5.29 -34.88
CA ARG A 569 -46.01 4.66 -35.07
C ARG A 569 -45.95 3.86 -36.37
N CYS A 570 -47.00 3.10 -36.69
CA CYS A 570 -47.10 2.36 -37.95
C CYS A 570 -47.13 3.30 -39.16
N LEU A 571 -47.84 4.44 -39.08
CA LEU A 571 -47.87 5.44 -40.16
C LEU A 571 -46.50 6.09 -40.37
N LEU A 572 -45.78 6.41 -39.28
CA LEU A 572 -44.47 7.07 -39.35
C LEU A 572 -43.35 6.15 -39.87
N THR A 573 -43.38 4.85 -39.54
CA THR A 573 -42.32 3.89 -39.89
C THR A 573 -42.58 3.03 -41.12
N CYS A 574 -43.85 2.87 -41.50
CA CYS A 574 -44.28 1.93 -42.53
C CYS A 574 -43.65 0.53 -42.30
N HIS A 575 -43.89 -0.08 -41.14
CA HIS A 575 -43.13 -1.22 -40.58
C HIS A 575 -43.08 -2.52 -41.45
N ASP A 576 -43.68 -2.53 -42.66
CA ASP A 576 -43.70 -3.66 -43.58
C ASP A 576 -43.46 -3.26 -45.05
N TRP A 577 -42.31 -2.61 -45.29
CA TRP A 577 -41.81 -2.15 -46.59
C TRP A 577 -41.87 -3.18 -47.72
N LYS A 578 -41.90 -4.47 -47.40
CA LYS A 578 -41.85 -5.57 -48.37
C LYS A 578 -43.21 -5.98 -48.94
N ARG A 579 -44.34 -5.45 -48.43
CA ARG A 579 -45.69 -5.93 -48.82
C ARG A 579 -46.54 -5.00 -49.69
N GLY A 580 -46.04 -3.87 -50.16
CA GLY A 580 -46.79 -3.01 -51.10
C GLY A 580 -47.84 -2.06 -50.46
N ASN A 581 -47.94 -2.02 -49.13
CA ASN A 581 -48.93 -1.21 -48.41
C ASN A 581 -48.65 0.31 -48.38
N GLN A 582 -47.60 0.81 -49.04
CA GLN A 582 -47.26 2.24 -49.05
C GLN A 582 -48.37 3.10 -49.70
N VAL A 583 -49.01 2.58 -50.74
CA VAL A 583 -50.10 3.28 -51.44
C VAL A 583 -51.34 3.35 -50.55
N GLU A 584 -51.71 2.24 -49.91
CA GLU A 584 -52.88 2.17 -49.02
C GLU A 584 -52.73 3.06 -47.77
N ILE A 585 -51.53 3.10 -47.17
CA ILE A 585 -51.25 3.98 -46.03
C ILE A 585 -51.29 5.45 -46.45
N LYS A 586 -50.73 5.78 -47.62
CA LYS A 586 -50.75 7.13 -48.17
C LYS A 586 -52.17 7.58 -48.48
N ASP A 587 -52.98 6.71 -49.07
CA ASP A 587 -54.40 6.97 -49.35
C ASP A 587 -55.18 7.13 -48.05
N CYS A 588 -54.91 6.31 -47.03
CA CYS A 588 -55.52 6.44 -45.70
C CYS A 588 -55.18 7.80 -45.05
N ILE A 589 -53.92 8.25 -45.11
CA ILE A 589 -53.51 9.58 -44.61
C ILE A 589 -54.17 10.69 -45.43
N LEU A 590 -54.29 10.54 -46.76
CA LEU A 590 -55.00 11.48 -47.64
C LEU A 590 -56.50 11.58 -47.30
N HIS A 591 -57.15 10.45 -46.99
CA HIS A 591 -58.53 10.40 -46.57
C HIS A 591 -58.71 11.00 -45.16
N LEU A 592 -57.81 10.71 -44.21
CA LEU A 592 -57.79 11.32 -42.88
C LEU A 592 -57.49 12.83 -42.94
N ALA A 593 -56.65 13.29 -43.85
CA ALA A 593 -56.38 14.72 -44.05
C ALA A 593 -57.62 15.49 -44.53
N ARG A 594 -58.54 14.80 -45.22
CA ARG A 594 -59.83 15.32 -45.72
C ARG A 594 -61.01 15.03 -44.79
N ALA A 595 -60.83 14.21 -43.75
CA ALA A 595 -61.89 13.84 -42.81
C ALA A 595 -62.21 14.99 -41.85
N THR A 596 -63.50 15.17 -41.54
CA THR A 596 -63.95 16.16 -40.55
C THR A 596 -63.76 15.63 -39.12
N PRO A 597 -63.67 16.49 -38.10
CA PRO A 597 -63.48 16.06 -36.70
C PRO A 597 -64.51 15.01 -36.24
N GLU A 598 -65.76 15.11 -36.72
CA GLU A 598 -66.84 14.19 -36.37
C GLU A 598 -66.61 12.76 -36.89
N ALA A 599 -65.97 12.62 -38.06
CA ALA A 599 -65.68 11.31 -38.65
C ALA A 599 -64.55 10.58 -37.90
N VAL A 600 -63.56 11.33 -37.40
CA VAL A 600 -62.45 10.78 -36.61
C VAL A 600 -62.93 10.30 -35.24
N ASP A 601 -63.73 11.11 -34.55
CA ASP A 601 -64.36 10.77 -33.26
C ASP A 601 -65.24 9.50 -33.37
N THR A 602 -66.02 9.37 -34.45
CA THR A 602 -66.83 8.16 -34.71
C THR A 602 -65.98 6.90 -34.84
N CYS A 603 -64.78 6.98 -35.45
CA CYS A 603 -63.89 5.83 -35.60
C CYS A 603 -63.21 5.43 -34.28
N ILE A 604 -62.85 6.41 -33.44
CA ILE A 604 -62.27 6.16 -32.11
C ILE A 604 -63.28 5.44 -31.21
N ARG A 605 -64.55 5.88 -31.21
CA ARG A 605 -65.63 5.22 -30.45
C ARG A 605 -65.83 3.74 -30.81
N ILE A 606 -65.63 3.37 -32.08
CA ILE A 606 -65.74 1.97 -32.55
C ILE A 606 -64.55 1.12 -32.07
N TRP A 607 -63.35 1.71 -31.98
CA TRP A 607 -62.14 1.01 -31.55
C TRP A 607 -62.12 0.79 -30.03
N ASP A 608 -62.52 1.78 -29.23
CA ASP A 608 -62.57 1.67 -27.77
C ASP A 608 -63.61 0.65 -27.29
N ALA A 609 -64.71 0.47 -28.04
CA ALA A 609 -65.69 -0.60 -27.79
C ALA A 609 -65.08 -2.02 -27.88
N LYS A 610 -63.91 -2.19 -28.50
CA LYS A 610 -63.22 -3.49 -28.67
C LYS A 610 -62.21 -3.80 -27.55
N ASN A 611 -61.65 -2.79 -26.86
CA ASN A 611 -60.57 -2.97 -25.88
C ASN A 611 -61.01 -2.88 -24.41
N TYR A 612 -62.20 -2.34 -24.12
CA TYR A 612 -62.72 -2.18 -22.75
C TYR A 612 -63.70 -3.27 -22.27
N GLY A 613 -63.55 -4.52 -22.73
CA GLY A 613 -64.00 -5.72 -21.97
C GLY A 613 -65.40 -5.71 -21.33
N GLN A 614 -66.38 -4.99 -21.88
CA GLN A 614 -67.75 -4.97 -21.36
C GLN A 614 -68.73 -5.38 -22.46
N LEU A 615 -68.71 -6.68 -22.75
CA LEU A 615 -69.94 -7.40 -23.04
C LEU A 615 -70.35 -8.10 -21.74
N HIS A 616 -71.22 -7.44 -20.97
CA HIS A 616 -71.93 -8.09 -19.88
C HIS A 616 -72.82 -9.19 -20.45
N LEU A 617 -72.43 -10.46 -20.27
CA LEU A 617 -73.32 -11.61 -20.40
C LEU A 617 -73.26 -12.43 -19.10
N PRO A 618 -74.41 -12.68 -18.43
CA PRO A 618 -74.44 -13.40 -17.17
C PRO A 618 -74.38 -14.91 -17.39
N GLY A 619 -73.50 -15.58 -16.65
CA GLY A 619 -73.62 -16.99 -16.22
C GLY A 619 -73.48 -18.12 -17.26
N SER A 620 -72.46 -18.97 -17.09
CA SER A 620 -72.59 -20.42 -16.88
C SER A 620 -71.25 -21.13 -17.11
N ALA A 621 -71.05 -22.26 -16.44
CA ALA A 621 -69.90 -23.16 -16.60
C ALA A 621 -69.65 -23.62 -18.07
N SER A 622 -70.58 -23.36 -19.00
CA SER A 622 -70.39 -23.59 -20.43
C SER A 622 -69.38 -22.63 -21.08
N ALA A 623 -69.19 -21.42 -20.55
CA ALA A 623 -68.24 -20.45 -21.09
C ALA A 623 -66.78 -20.86 -20.83
N ILE A 624 -66.52 -21.42 -19.64
CA ILE A 624 -65.20 -21.95 -19.28
C ILE A 624 -64.90 -23.24 -20.07
N ALA A 625 -65.90 -24.10 -20.29
CA ALA A 625 -65.78 -25.27 -21.16
C ALA A 625 -65.54 -24.89 -22.64
N SER A 626 -66.09 -23.76 -23.10
CA SER A 626 -65.87 -23.25 -24.46
C SER A 626 -64.49 -22.62 -24.65
N ILE A 627 -63.97 -21.92 -23.63
CA ILE A 627 -62.58 -21.40 -23.63
C ILE A 627 -61.57 -22.56 -23.58
N ALA A 628 -61.85 -23.58 -22.75
CA ALA A 628 -61.04 -24.79 -22.71
C ALA A 628 -61.09 -25.57 -24.04
N GLY A 629 -62.24 -25.59 -24.72
CA GLY A 629 -62.39 -26.15 -26.07
C GLY A 629 -61.63 -25.39 -27.16
N VAL A 630 -61.59 -24.06 -27.10
CA VAL A 630 -60.81 -23.20 -28.02
C VAL A 630 -59.31 -23.33 -27.77
N LEU A 631 -58.90 -23.59 -26.53
CA LEU A 631 -57.50 -23.80 -26.14
C LEU A 631 -57.05 -25.28 -26.20
N GLY A 632 -57.93 -26.21 -26.55
CA GLY A 632 -57.64 -27.65 -26.64
C GLY A 632 -57.44 -28.38 -25.30
N ILE A 633 -57.90 -27.79 -24.19
CA ILE A 633 -57.71 -28.32 -22.83
C ILE A 633 -58.97 -29.12 -22.42
N CYS A 634 -58.80 -30.42 -22.18
CA CYS A 634 -59.91 -31.30 -21.82
C CYS A 634 -60.20 -31.22 -20.31
N ALA A 635 -61.16 -30.40 -19.89
CA ALA A 635 -61.56 -30.28 -18.49
C ALA A 635 -62.72 -31.22 -18.16
N THR A 636 -62.43 -32.40 -17.61
CA THR A 636 -63.46 -33.28 -17.01
C THR A 636 -63.73 -32.87 -15.55
N PRO A 637 -64.99 -32.63 -15.15
CA PRO A 637 -65.32 -32.31 -13.77
C PRO A 637 -65.16 -33.56 -12.88
N CYS A 638 -64.09 -33.61 -12.07
CA CYS A 638 -63.87 -34.66 -11.08
C CYS A 638 -64.47 -34.28 -9.72
N SER A 639 -64.97 -35.27 -8.98
CA SER A 639 -65.49 -35.05 -7.63
C SER A 639 -64.37 -34.72 -6.63
N PRO A 640 -64.66 -33.96 -5.55
CA PRO A 640 -63.67 -33.64 -4.51
C PRO A 640 -62.99 -34.85 -3.87
N SER A 641 -63.69 -36.00 -3.79
CA SER A 641 -63.13 -37.26 -3.27
C SER A 641 -62.09 -37.89 -4.20
N ALA A 642 -62.25 -37.75 -5.52
CA ALA A 642 -61.26 -38.19 -6.50
C ALA A 642 -60.00 -37.31 -6.43
N TRP A 643 -60.16 -36.02 -6.13
CA TRP A 643 -59.03 -35.10 -5.98
C TRP A 643 -58.17 -35.40 -4.76
N ASN A 644 -58.80 -35.68 -3.61
CA ASN A 644 -58.07 -36.07 -2.40
C ASN A 644 -57.34 -37.41 -2.58
N SER A 645 -57.96 -38.40 -3.23
CA SER A 645 -57.28 -39.67 -3.56
C SER A 645 -56.06 -39.46 -4.46
N LYS A 646 -56.16 -38.57 -5.46
CA LYS A 646 -55.05 -38.25 -6.37
C LYS A 646 -53.95 -37.44 -5.70
N LEU A 647 -54.29 -36.57 -4.74
CA LEU A 647 -53.31 -35.88 -3.90
C LEU A 647 -52.56 -36.85 -2.98
N THR A 648 -53.24 -37.81 -2.35
CA THR A 648 -52.58 -38.83 -1.53
C THR A 648 -51.66 -39.73 -2.37
N GLU A 649 -52.10 -40.12 -3.57
CA GLU A 649 -51.28 -40.87 -4.54
C GLU A 649 -50.05 -40.06 -5.00
N ALA A 650 -50.21 -38.74 -5.23
CA ALA A 650 -49.10 -37.86 -5.55
C ALA A 650 -48.13 -37.69 -4.38
N MET A 651 -48.62 -37.53 -3.14
CA MET A 651 -47.77 -37.42 -1.95
C MET A 651 -46.94 -38.69 -1.72
N THR A 652 -47.57 -39.88 -1.82
CA THR A 652 -46.84 -41.16 -1.67
C THR A 652 -45.84 -41.38 -2.80
N PHE A 653 -46.15 -40.94 -4.02
CA PHE A 653 -45.19 -40.96 -5.14
C PHE A 653 -43.98 -40.05 -4.87
N TRP A 654 -44.20 -38.81 -4.42
CA TRP A 654 -43.12 -37.87 -4.14
C TRP A 654 -42.28 -38.29 -2.92
N GLU A 655 -42.88 -38.85 -1.88
CA GLU A 655 -42.17 -39.38 -0.71
C GLU A 655 -41.27 -40.58 -1.10
N ALA A 656 -41.70 -41.43 -2.04
CA ALA A 656 -40.85 -42.50 -2.57
C ALA A 656 -39.65 -41.95 -3.35
N ILE A 657 -39.85 -40.92 -4.18
CA ILE A 657 -38.77 -40.23 -4.91
C ILE A 657 -37.81 -39.54 -3.93
N GLU A 658 -38.31 -38.87 -2.90
CA GLU A 658 -37.50 -38.22 -1.89
C GLU A 658 -36.60 -39.23 -1.16
N ASN A 659 -37.16 -40.38 -0.77
CA ASN A 659 -36.39 -41.46 -0.16
C ASN A 659 -35.32 -42.04 -1.11
N GLU A 660 -35.59 -42.13 -2.41
CA GLU A 660 -34.61 -42.56 -3.41
C GLU A 660 -33.47 -41.54 -3.56
N ILE A 661 -33.80 -40.24 -3.60
CA ILE A 661 -32.82 -39.14 -3.64
C ILE A 661 -31.93 -39.16 -2.39
N ILE A 662 -32.50 -39.33 -1.19
CA ILE A 662 -31.73 -39.39 0.07
C ILE A 662 -30.77 -40.59 0.08
N ASN A 663 -31.24 -41.77 -0.34
CA ASN A 663 -30.40 -42.97 -0.40
C ASN A 663 -29.26 -42.82 -1.42
N GLU A 664 -29.54 -42.20 -2.57
CA GLU A 664 -28.52 -41.95 -3.59
C GLU A 664 -27.52 -40.89 -3.12
N ALA A 665 -27.96 -39.83 -2.45
CA ALA A 665 -27.08 -38.84 -1.84
C ALA A 665 -26.11 -39.50 -0.83
N MET A 666 -26.62 -40.36 0.06
CA MET A 666 -25.77 -41.11 1.02
C MET A 666 -24.78 -42.06 0.31
N ARG A 667 -25.16 -42.66 -0.81
CA ARG A 667 -24.27 -43.53 -1.59
C ARG A 667 -23.16 -42.73 -2.25
N LEU A 668 -23.49 -41.57 -2.83
CA LEU A 668 -22.53 -40.66 -3.47
C LEU A 668 -21.56 -40.07 -2.45
N GLU A 669 -22.02 -39.68 -1.26
CA GLU A 669 -21.17 -39.21 -0.16
C GLU A 669 -20.14 -40.28 0.27
N LYS A 670 -20.57 -41.53 0.41
CA LYS A 670 -19.66 -42.66 0.71
C LYS A 670 -18.64 -42.89 -0.41
N LEU A 671 -19.05 -42.76 -1.67
CA LEU A 671 -18.17 -42.90 -2.83
C LEU A 671 -17.15 -41.76 -2.87
N GLN A 672 -17.59 -40.53 -2.63
CA GLN A 672 -16.73 -39.35 -2.52
C GLN A 672 -15.67 -39.56 -1.44
N LYS A 673 -16.08 -39.97 -0.23
CA LYS A 673 -15.16 -40.31 0.88
C LYS A 673 -14.15 -41.39 0.50
N ALA A 674 -14.59 -42.45 -0.20
CA ALA A 674 -13.70 -43.52 -0.65
C ALA A 674 -12.70 -43.09 -1.75
N LEU A 675 -13.14 -42.24 -2.67
CA LEU A 675 -12.29 -41.68 -3.74
C LEU A 675 -11.24 -40.73 -3.16
N LYS A 676 -11.65 -39.81 -2.28
CA LYS A 676 -10.76 -38.88 -1.58
C LYS A 676 -9.71 -39.60 -0.73
N LEU A 677 -10.08 -40.68 -0.05
CA LEU A 677 -9.14 -41.50 0.72
C LEU A 677 -8.02 -42.08 -0.16
N ARG A 678 -8.28 -42.33 -1.45
CA ARG A 678 -7.28 -42.87 -2.39
C ARG A 678 -6.47 -41.78 -3.10
N ASP A 679 -7.14 -40.74 -3.57
CA ASP A 679 -6.51 -39.64 -4.32
C ASP A 679 -7.26 -38.32 -4.04
N PRO A 680 -6.88 -37.60 -2.99
CA PRO A 680 -7.59 -36.39 -2.58
C PRO A 680 -7.48 -35.27 -3.63
N LYS A 681 -6.32 -35.14 -4.28
CA LYS A 681 -6.10 -34.10 -5.31
C LYS A 681 -6.86 -34.39 -6.59
N GLY A 682 -6.77 -35.62 -7.10
CA GLY A 682 -7.51 -36.03 -8.29
C GLY A 682 -9.02 -35.99 -8.06
N THR A 683 -9.49 -36.37 -6.88
CA THR A 683 -10.91 -36.31 -6.52
C THR A 683 -11.40 -34.87 -6.41
N ALA A 684 -10.64 -33.96 -5.79
CA ALA A 684 -10.99 -32.53 -5.74
C ALA A 684 -11.10 -31.90 -7.15
N CYS A 685 -10.17 -32.22 -8.05
CA CYS A 685 -10.26 -31.80 -9.46
C CYS A 685 -11.50 -32.36 -10.15
N LEU A 686 -11.80 -33.64 -9.96
CA LEU A 686 -12.98 -34.29 -10.54
C LEU A 686 -14.28 -33.68 -10.01
N LEU A 687 -14.41 -33.44 -8.71
CA LEU A 687 -15.59 -32.80 -8.12
C LEU A 687 -15.78 -31.39 -8.66
N LYS A 688 -14.68 -30.63 -8.81
CA LYS A 688 -14.69 -29.30 -9.44
C LYS A 688 -15.14 -29.35 -10.90
N GLU A 689 -14.65 -30.31 -11.69
CA GLU A 689 -15.10 -30.53 -13.07
C GLU A 689 -16.60 -30.88 -13.16
N LEU A 690 -17.10 -31.62 -12.18
CA LEU A 690 -18.51 -32.01 -12.07
C LEU A 690 -19.41 -30.94 -11.45
N GLY A 691 -18.85 -29.80 -11.02
CA GLY A 691 -19.59 -28.74 -10.32
C GLY A 691 -20.13 -29.16 -8.94
N VAL A 692 -19.59 -30.23 -8.36
CA VAL A 692 -19.93 -30.68 -7.00
C VAL A 692 -19.03 -29.90 -6.04
N PRO A 693 -19.59 -29.11 -5.11
CA PRO A 693 -18.79 -28.39 -4.12
C PRO A 693 -18.00 -29.41 -3.29
N ASP A 694 -16.68 -29.25 -3.27
CA ASP A 694 -15.78 -30.13 -2.54
C ASP A 694 -15.90 -29.83 -1.03
N GLU A 695 -16.18 -30.85 -0.21
CA GLU A 695 -16.06 -30.70 1.25
C GLU A 695 -14.61 -30.28 1.55
N SER A 696 -14.43 -29.21 2.32
CA SER A 696 -13.11 -28.60 2.50
C SER A 696 -12.12 -29.60 3.12
N LEU A 697 -10.83 -29.49 2.81
CA LEU A 697 -9.80 -30.33 3.47
C LEU A 697 -9.85 -30.20 5.00
N LEU A 698 -10.32 -29.04 5.47
CA LEU A 698 -10.56 -28.78 6.87
C LEU A 698 -11.68 -29.66 7.45
N ASP A 699 -12.75 -29.93 6.70
CA ASP A 699 -13.85 -30.79 7.15
C ASP A 699 -13.38 -32.24 7.36
N GLU A 700 -12.54 -32.75 6.46
CA GLU A 700 -11.91 -34.06 6.63
C GLU A 700 -11.00 -34.11 7.86
N GLU A 701 -10.22 -33.05 8.05
CA GLU A 701 -9.35 -32.95 9.21
C GLU A 701 -10.14 -32.88 10.52
N MET A 702 -11.21 -32.09 10.57
CA MET A 702 -12.12 -31.97 11.71
C MET A 702 -12.81 -33.30 12.03
N MET A 703 -13.27 -34.04 11.02
CA MET A 703 -13.84 -35.38 11.18
C MET A 703 -12.81 -36.40 11.70
N SER A 704 -11.52 -36.21 11.41
CA SER A 704 -10.44 -37.07 11.86
C SER A 704 -9.94 -36.77 13.29
N LEU A 705 -10.42 -35.69 13.91
CA LEU A 705 -9.99 -35.29 15.24
C LEU A 705 -10.37 -36.35 16.29
N PRO A 706 -9.47 -36.68 17.23
CA PRO A 706 -9.83 -37.49 18.40
C PRO A 706 -10.98 -36.83 19.18
N ALA A 707 -11.89 -37.63 19.74
CA ALA A 707 -13.04 -37.15 20.49
C ALA A 707 -12.69 -36.22 21.66
N SER A 708 -11.48 -36.32 22.20
CA SER A 708 -10.97 -35.43 23.27
C SER A 708 -10.57 -34.04 22.79
N ILE A 709 -10.32 -33.88 21.48
CA ILE A 709 -9.91 -32.62 20.84
C ILE A 709 -11.07 -32.03 20.04
N SER A 710 -11.97 -32.85 19.48
CA SER A 710 -13.08 -32.38 18.65
C SER A 710 -13.99 -31.37 19.37
N SER A 711 -14.18 -31.51 20.68
CA SER A 711 -14.96 -30.54 21.48
C SER A 711 -14.21 -29.24 21.80
N LEU A 712 -12.93 -29.14 21.46
CA LEU A 712 -12.06 -27.98 21.66
C LEU A 712 -11.74 -27.26 20.34
N VAL A 713 -12.25 -27.74 19.21
CA VAL A 713 -12.03 -27.18 17.88
C VAL A 713 -13.36 -26.76 17.29
N GLU A 714 -13.47 -25.48 16.96
CA GLU A 714 -14.67 -24.90 16.35
C GLU A 714 -14.33 -24.32 14.98
N ARG A 715 -15.24 -24.49 14.01
CA ARG A 715 -15.09 -23.88 12.68
C ARG A 715 -15.65 -22.47 12.72
N VAL A 716 -14.78 -21.47 12.46
CA VAL A 716 -15.16 -20.04 12.49
C VAL A 716 -15.21 -19.40 11.10
N GLY A 717 -14.75 -20.12 10.07
CA GLY A 717 -14.81 -19.70 8.67
C GLY A 717 -14.65 -20.87 7.70
N GLU A 718 -14.61 -20.59 6.40
CA GLU A 718 -14.49 -21.63 5.38
C GLU A 718 -13.20 -22.45 5.55
N ASN A 719 -12.09 -21.77 5.82
CA ASN A 719 -10.75 -22.34 6.01
C ASN A 719 -10.15 -21.96 7.36
N GLU A 720 -10.99 -21.54 8.31
CA GLU A 720 -10.56 -21.05 9.61
C GLU A 720 -11.15 -21.91 10.72
N VAL A 721 -10.27 -22.34 11.62
CA VAL A 721 -10.64 -23.01 12.87
C VAL A 721 -10.14 -22.23 14.07
N GLU A 722 -10.89 -22.31 15.15
CA GLU A 722 -10.49 -21.86 16.45
C GLU A 722 -10.24 -23.07 17.35
N VAL A 723 -9.08 -23.10 17.99
CA VAL A 723 -8.65 -24.20 18.87
C VAL A 723 -8.49 -23.66 20.29
N SER A 724 -9.25 -24.23 21.24
CA SER A 724 -9.27 -23.78 22.63
C SER A 724 -8.29 -24.57 23.50
N PHE A 725 -7.48 -23.85 24.29
CA PHE A 725 -6.46 -24.43 25.17
C PHE A 725 -6.70 -24.02 26.63
N PRO A 726 -6.97 -24.97 27.53
CA PRO A 726 -7.14 -24.66 28.94
C PRO A 726 -5.79 -24.25 29.57
N ILE A 727 -5.79 -23.18 30.36
CA ILE A 727 -4.61 -22.69 31.10
C ILE A 727 -4.71 -22.99 32.59
N SER A 728 -5.36 -24.10 32.94
CA SER A 728 -5.49 -24.59 34.33
C SER A 728 -4.18 -25.16 34.89
N ALA A 729 -3.26 -25.59 34.02
CA ALA A 729 -1.94 -26.08 34.42
C ALA A 729 -0.98 -24.94 34.87
N ILE A 730 -1.31 -23.68 34.57
CA ILE A 730 -0.48 -22.53 34.90
C ILE A 730 -0.97 -21.93 36.22
N THR A 731 -0.09 -21.91 37.22
CA THR A 731 -0.41 -21.37 38.55
C THR A 731 -0.75 -19.87 38.49
N GLN A 732 -1.53 -19.35 39.45
CA GLN A 732 -1.89 -17.93 39.48
C GLN A 732 -0.67 -16.99 39.52
N LEU A 733 0.40 -17.40 40.22
CA LEU A 733 1.66 -16.66 40.25
C LEU A 733 2.34 -16.61 38.88
N GLN A 734 2.35 -17.73 38.14
CA GLN A 734 2.88 -17.78 36.77
C GLN A 734 1.99 -16.99 35.81
N ARG A 735 0.67 -17.03 35.97
CA ARG A 735 -0.28 -16.23 35.19
C ARG A 735 0.05 -14.75 35.29
N GLY A 736 0.20 -14.22 36.50
CA GLY A 736 0.61 -12.83 36.72
C GLY A 736 1.98 -12.51 36.10
N ALA A 737 2.98 -13.38 36.32
CA ALA A 737 4.34 -13.19 35.81
C ALA A 737 4.46 -13.30 34.27
N MET A 738 3.50 -13.95 33.61
CA MET A 738 3.44 -14.09 32.14
C MET A 738 2.46 -13.11 31.49
N GLY A 739 1.76 -12.29 32.28
CA GLY A 739 0.77 -11.31 31.81
C GLY A 739 -0.55 -11.92 31.36
N ILE A 740 -0.90 -13.12 31.83
CA ILE A 740 -2.20 -13.74 31.55
C ILE A 740 -3.28 -13.03 32.36
N PRO A 741 -4.39 -12.55 31.75
CA PRO A 741 -5.49 -11.92 32.48
C PRO A 741 -6.05 -12.83 33.59
N ALA A 742 -6.34 -12.26 34.76
CA ALA A 742 -6.80 -13.05 35.91
C ALA A 742 -8.11 -13.80 35.63
N SER A 743 -8.98 -13.23 34.80
CA SER A 743 -10.26 -13.81 34.37
C SER A 743 -10.11 -14.89 33.31
N ALA A 744 -8.98 -14.99 32.61
CA ALA A 744 -8.81 -15.92 31.50
C ALA A 744 -8.80 -17.37 32.00
N GLN A 745 -9.59 -18.24 31.37
CA GLN A 745 -9.66 -19.67 31.68
C GLN A 745 -9.02 -20.54 30.59
N SER A 746 -9.03 -20.04 29.37
CA SER A 746 -8.39 -20.62 28.20
C SER A 746 -7.79 -19.52 27.32
N PHE A 747 -6.91 -19.91 26.41
CA PHE A 747 -6.59 -19.10 25.23
C PHE A 747 -7.08 -19.83 23.98
N LEU A 748 -7.31 -19.06 22.93
CA LEU A 748 -7.86 -19.48 21.66
C LEU A 748 -6.78 -19.26 20.60
N LEU A 749 -6.49 -20.29 19.82
CA LEU A 749 -5.63 -20.22 18.63
C LEU A 749 -6.55 -20.23 17.42
N ARG A 750 -6.67 -19.09 16.74
CA ARG A 750 -7.36 -19.03 15.45
C ARG A 750 -6.35 -19.32 14.35
N LEU A 751 -6.63 -20.33 13.55
CA LEU A 751 -5.75 -20.86 12.51
C LEU A 751 -6.49 -20.85 11.18
N SER A 752 -5.88 -20.21 10.19
CA SER A 752 -6.30 -20.31 8.79
C SER A 752 -5.41 -21.36 8.11
N ILE A 753 -6.04 -22.47 7.71
CA ILE A 753 -5.38 -23.58 7.03
C ILE A 753 -5.59 -23.38 5.53
N PRO A 754 -4.52 -23.29 4.73
CA PRO A 754 -4.68 -23.03 3.31
C PRO A 754 -5.36 -24.19 2.61
N ASN A 755 -6.45 -23.90 1.88
CA ASN A 755 -6.93 -24.78 0.83
C ASN A 755 -5.92 -24.79 -0.32
N ILE A 756 -6.09 -25.74 -1.25
CA ILE A 756 -5.25 -26.14 -2.40
C ILE A 756 -4.49 -25.01 -3.13
N ASP A 757 -4.90 -23.75 -2.99
CA ASP A 757 -4.36 -22.51 -3.56
C ASP A 757 -2.98 -22.07 -3.04
N ASN A 758 -2.24 -22.93 -2.33
CA ASN A 758 -0.83 -22.71 -1.99
C ASN A 758 -0.60 -21.47 -1.08
N SER A 759 -1.63 -20.95 -0.43
CA SER A 759 -1.47 -19.90 0.56
C SER A 759 -0.71 -20.44 1.78
N PRO A 760 0.13 -19.65 2.45
CA PRO A 760 0.75 -20.04 3.71
C PRO A 760 -0.28 -20.05 4.85
N ALA A 761 -0.14 -20.98 5.80
CA ALA A 761 -0.94 -20.97 7.02
C ALA A 761 -0.77 -19.64 7.77
N SER A 762 -1.84 -19.16 8.40
CA SER A 762 -1.78 -17.97 9.24
C SER A 762 -2.50 -18.16 10.56
N PHE A 763 -2.08 -17.44 11.61
CA PHE A 763 -2.65 -17.64 12.94
C PHE A 763 -2.67 -16.37 13.80
N CYS A 764 -3.56 -16.32 14.79
CA CYS A 764 -3.53 -15.38 15.90
C CYS A 764 -3.94 -16.06 17.21
N ILE A 765 -3.52 -15.48 18.35
CA ILE A 765 -3.74 -16.03 19.68
C ILE A 765 -4.46 -15.00 20.55
N HIS A 766 -5.54 -15.42 21.17
CA HIS A 766 -6.44 -14.59 21.96
C HIS A 766 -6.71 -15.22 23.33
N PHE A 767 -6.99 -14.43 24.34
CA PHE A 767 -7.61 -14.95 25.56
C PHE A 767 -9.14 -14.98 25.43
N ASN A 768 -9.80 -15.97 26.03
CA ASN A 768 -11.25 -16.10 26.01
C ASN A 768 -12.02 -14.97 26.73
N THR A 769 -11.31 -14.00 27.32
CA THR A 769 -11.88 -12.84 28.01
C THR A 769 -11.64 -11.52 27.29
N GLU A 770 -11.02 -11.55 26.12
CA GLU A 770 -10.91 -10.37 25.26
C GLU A 770 -12.30 -9.94 24.78
N ARG A 771 -12.54 -8.62 24.77
CA ARG A 771 -13.83 -8.07 24.33
C ARG A 771 -13.93 -8.16 22.81
N ASP A 772 -15.13 -8.40 22.31
CA ASP A 772 -15.47 -8.35 20.89
C ASP A 772 -14.74 -9.38 20.00
N LEU A 773 -14.34 -10.53 20.54
CA LEU A 773 -13.65 -11.59 19.78
C LEU A 773 -14.35 -11.95 18.46
N ASP A 774 -15.69 -12.01 18.51
CA ASP A 774 -16.55 -12.37 17.38
C ASP A 774 -16.64 -11.24 16.33
N ASN A 775 -16.48 -9.98 16.75
CA ASN A 775 -16.63 -8.80 15.89
C ASN A 775 -15.29 -8.19 15.45
N LEU A 776 -14.18 -8.70 15.99
CA LEU A 776 -12.85 -8.19 15.71
C LEU A 776 -12.40 -8.59 14.30
N GLN A 777 -11.96 -7.60 13.53
CA GLN A 777 -11.25 -7.86 12.28
C GLN A 777 -9.84 -8.36 12.61
N HIS A 778 -9.64 -9.68 12.49
CA HIS A 778 -8.38 -10.33 12.79
C HIS A 778 -7.32 -10.03 11.72
N THR A 779 -6.08 -9.77 12.14
CA THR A 779 -4.91 -9.66 11.25
C THR A 779 -3.91 -10.75 11.60
N PRO A 780 -4.15 -12.00 11.15
CA PRO A 780 -3.34 -13.15 11.55
C PRO A 780 -1.91 -13.07 10.99
N TRP A 781 -0.95 -13.64 11.71
CA TRP A 781 0.42 -13.73 11.26
C TRP A 781 0.59 -14.80 10.21
N VAL A 782 1.14 -14.43 9.05
CA VAL A 782 1.31 -15.32 7.91
C VAL A 782 2.63 -16.10 7.98
N CYS A 783 2.55 -17.43 7.97
CA CYS A 783 3.69 -18.34 8.09
C CYS A 783 4.23 -18.76 6.71
N SER A 784 4.71 -17.81 5.91
CA SER A 784 5.43 -18.15 4.67
C SER A 784 6.84 -18.69 4.93
N SER A 785 7.44 -19.35 3.94
CA SER A 785 8.83 -19.84 4.03
C SER A 785 9.83 -18.74 4.40
N ASP A 786 9.57 -17.52 3.92
CA ASP A 786 10.42 -16.36 4.12
C ASP A 786 10.00 -15.50 5.33
N SER A 787 8.89 -15.85 6.01
CA SER A 787 8.42 -15.05 7.14
C SER A 787 9.33 -15.22 8.35
N ARG A 788 9.65 -14.09 8.97
CA ARG A 788 10.38 -14.05 10.24
C ARG A 788 9.42 -14.42 11.36
N ALA A 789 9.97 -14.90 12.47
CA ALA A 789 9.15 -15.10 13.67
C ALA A 789 8.58 -13.75 14.14
N PRO A 790 7.34 -13.71 14.65
CA PRO A 790 6.69 -12.46 15.02
C PRO A 790 7.54 -11.63 15.98
N TRP A 791 7.67 -10.34 15.64
CA TRP A 791 8.51 -9.38 16.36
C TRP A 791 7.74 -8.10 16.74
N GLU A 792 6.58 -7.88 16.14
CA GLU A 792 5.66 -6.77 16.39
C GLU A 792 4.29 -7.32 16.83
N ASN A 793 3.42 -6.41 17.31
CA ASN A 793 2.04 -6.77 17.61
C ASN A 793 1.32 -7.01 16.28
N PHE A 794 0.76 -8.20 16.11
CA PHE A 794 -0.15 -8.54 15.03
C PHE A 794 -1.48 -8.97 15.66
N CYS A 795 -2.58 -8.68 14.98
CA CYS A 795 -3.90 -8.65 15.58
C CYS A 795 -4.07 -7.56 16.66
N THR A 796 -5.29 -7.41 17.16
CA THR A 796 -5.67 -6.39 18.15
C THR A 796 -5.30 -6.77 19.59
N THR A 797 -4.93 -8.03 19.82
CA THR A 797 -4.59 -8.56 21.14
C THR A 797 -3.30 -7.95 21.69
N PRO A 798 -3.32 -7.38 22.90
CA PRO A 798 -2.11 -6.93 23.58
C PRO A 798 -1.10 -8.07 23.71
N GLN A 799 0.12 -7.87 23.22
CA GLN A 799 1.18 -8.86 23.38
C GLN A 799 1.62 -8.91 24.85
N THR A 800 1.37 -10.05 25.48
CA THR A 800 1.88 -10.40 26.82
C THR A 800 3.11 -11.30 26.68
N ALA A 801 3.86 -11.52 27.76
CA ALA A 801 4.98 -12.48 27.72
C ALA A 801 4.52 -13.88 27.26
N PHE A 802 3.33 -14.29 27.72
CA PHE A 802 2.68 -15.54 27.31
C PHE A 802 2.39 -15.59 25.81
N VAL A 803 1.62 -14.63 25.29
CA VAL A 803 1.19 -14.59 23.89
C VAL A 803 2.40 -14.45 22.97
N TRP A 804 3.36 -13.59 23.33
CA TRP A 804 4.57 -13.37 22.54
C TRP A 804 5.42 -14.64 22.39
N GLN A 805 5.65 -15.37 23.48
CA GLN A 805 6.39 -16.63 23.44
C GLN A 805 5.64 -17.68 22.62
N LEU A 806 4.34 -17.81 22.83
CA LEU A 806 3.52 -18.82 22.17
C LEU A 806 3.40 -18.57 20.67
N ASN A 807 3.27 -17.31 20.26
CA ASN A 807 3.27 -16.90 18.86
C ASN A 807 4.53 -17.40 18.13
N ARG A 808 5.70 -17.31 18.77
CA ARG A 808 6.97 -17.77 18.18
C ARG A 808 7.07 -19.30 18.11
N ILE A 809 6.53 -19.99 19.11
CA ILE A 809 6.44 -21.45 19.11
C ILE A 809 5.54 -21.91 17.96
N VAL A 810 4.31 -21.39 17.87
CA VAL A 810 3.35 -21.75 16.81
C VAL A 810 3.91 -21.43 15.42
N HIS A 811 4.49 -20.24 15.23
CA HIS A 811 5.15 -19.85 13.97
C HIS A 811 6.24 -20.86 13.56
N THR A 812 7.09 -21.27 14.51
CA THR A 812 8.16 -22.24 14.23
C THR A 812 7.57 -23.57 13.76
N GLN A 813 6.53 -24.06 14.43
CA GLN A 813 5.91 -25.35 14.13
C GLN A 813 5.17 -25.38 12.79
N LEU A 814 4.42 -24.32 12.49
CA LEU A 814 3.73 -24.17 11.21
C LEU A 814 4.71 -24.02 10.04
N ARG A 815 5.90 -23.43 10.27
CA ARG A 815 6.93 -23.29 9.22
C ARG A 815 7.72 -24.56 8.96
N THR A 816 8.01 -25.34 10.00
CA THR A 816 8.85 -26.54 9.86
C THR A 816 8.11 -27.76 9.35
N SER A 817 6.79 -27.80 9.52
CA SER A 817 6.02 -29.02 9.35
C SER A 817 4.57 -28.72 8.98
N ASN A 818 4.02 -29.47 8.03
CA ASN A 818 2.59 -29.50 7.77
C ASN A 818 1.91 -30.32 8.89
N LEU A 819 1.71 -29.68 10.04
CA LEU A 819 1.11 -30.30 11.23
C LEU A 819 -0.40 -30.18 11.16
N GLY A 820 -1.09 -31.31 11.23
CA GLY A 820 -2.53 -31.30 11.43
C GLY A 820 -2.92 -30.76 12.82
N ILE A 821 -4.15 -30.27 12.94
CA ILE A 821 -4.77 -29.66 14.12
C ILE A 821 -4.55 -30.50 15.37
N ALA A 822 -4.76 -31.82 15.31
CA ALA A 822 -4.57 -32.71 16.47
C ALA A 822 -3.13 -32.71 17.00
N LYS A 823 -2.13 -32.76 16.10
CA LYS A 823 -0.70 -32.74 16.48
C LYS A 823 -0.29 -31.35 16.96
N LEU A 824 -0.77 -30.30 16.30
CA LEU A 824 -0.52 -28.92 16.72
C LEU A 824 -1.11 -28.69 18.11
N HIS A 825 -2.33 -29.14 18.38
CA HIS A 825 -2.96 -29.07 19.69
C HIS A 825 -2.11 -29.79 20.75
N GLN A 826 -1.74 -31.05 20.53
CA GLN A 826 -0.90 -31.80 21.47
C GLN A 826 0.43 -31.08 21.77
N LEU A 827 1.09 -30.55 20.74
CA LEU A 827 2.36 -29.84 20.89
C LEU A 827 2.18 -28.54 21.67
N VAL A 828 1.18 -27.73 21.30
CA VAL A 828 0.89 -26.47 22.01
C VAL A 828 0.55 -26.76 23.47
N THR A 829 -0.31 -27.74 23.76
CA THR A 829 -0.61 -28.16 25.14
C THR A 829 0.66 -28.53 25.93
N GLN A 830 1.55 -29.33 25.33
CA GLN A 830 2.82 -29.70 25.96
C GLN A 830 3.71 -28.47 26.20
N GLN A 831 3.87 -27.61 25.20
CA GLN A 831 4.71 -26.42 25.30
C GLN A 831 4.17 -25.43 26.32
N THR A 832 2.84 -25.24 26.41
CA THR A 832 2.19 -24.38 27.41
C THR A 832 2.56 -24.77 28.84
N ALA A 833 2.67 -26.08 29.12
CA ALA A 833 3.10 -26.57 30.44
C ALA A 833 4.58 -26.29 30.75
N GLU A 834 5.41 -26.08 29.72
CA GLU A 834 6.85 -25.90 29.81
C GLU A 834 7.33 -24.46 29.53
N LEU A 835 6.42 -23.52 29.24
CA LEU A 835 6.78 -22.15 28.81
C LEU A 835 7.79 -21.49 29.74
N ALA A 836 7.53 -21.49 31.06
CA ALA A 836 8.40 -20.86 32.04
C ALA A 836 9.82 -21.46 32.10
N ARG A 837 10.01 -22.68 31.59
CA ARG A 837 11.28 -23.39 31.54
C ARG A 837 11.98 -23.32 30.18
N SER A 838 11.38 -22.64 29.20
CA SER A 838 11.98 -22.43 27.89
C SER A 838 12.39 -20.99 27.67
N CYS A 839 13.34 -20.81 26.76
CA CYS A 839 13.78 -19.50 26.33
C CYS A 839 12.61 -18.77 25.68
N ILE A 840 12.31 -17.57 26.16
CA ILE A 840 11.18 -16.82 25.62
C ILE A 840 11.35 -16.52 24.11
N ALA A 841 12.57 -16.26 23.65
CA ALA A 841 12.85 -15.87 22.27
C ALA A 841 12.98 -17.02 21.25
N CYS A 842 13.62 -18.14 21.61
CA CYS A 842 13.89 -19.25 20.68
C CYS A 842 13.23 -20.58 21.09
N GLY A 843 12.49 -20.62 22.20
CA GLY A 843 11.83 -21.83 22.69
C GLY A 843 12.77 -22.92 23.23
N THR A 844 14.10 -22.74 23.19
CA THR A 844 15.05 -23.73 23.71
C THR A 844 14.89 -23.89 25.22
N SER A 845 14.75 -25.13 25.70
CA SER A 845 14.65 -25.42 27.14
C SER A 845 15.89 -24.93 27.90
N HIS A 846 15.67 -24.34 29.07
CA HIS A 846 16.74 -23.97 30.01
C HIS A 846 17.30 -25.17 30.77
N ASN A 847 16.77 -26.38 30.55
CA ASN A 847 17.08 -27.61 31.31
C ASN A 847 16.91 -27.43 32.83
N ALA A 848 16.06 -26.48 33.24
CA ALA A 848 15.84 -26.11 34.62
C ALA A 848 14.78 -27.01 35.28
N ASN A 849 14.92 -28.33 35.13
CA ASN A 849 13.91 -29.31 35.57
C ASN A 849 13.62 -29.24 37.08
N ASN A 850 14.61 -28.80 37.86
CA ASN A 850 14.51 -28.66 39.31
C ASN A 850 14.15 -27.23 39.78
N ALA A 851 14.01 -26.27 38.87
CA ALA A 851 13.66 -24.89 39.21
C ALA A 851 12.21 -24.58 38.83
N HIS A 852 11.46 -24.04 39.77
CA HIS A 852 10.12 -23.50 39.52
C HIS A 852 10.24 -22.05 39.09
N LEU A 853 10.59 -21.84 37.82
CA LEU A 853 10.58 -20.51 37.22
C LEU A 853 9.15 -19.99 37.13
N ARG A 854 8.94 -18.75 37.55
CA ARG A 854 7.63 -18.07 37.48
C ARG A 854 7.33 -17.57 36.07
N ARG A 855 8.38 -17.25 35.30
CA ARG A 855 8.29 -16.79 33.92
C ARG A 855 9.49 -17.22 33.11
N SER A 856 9.32 -17.17 31.81
CA SER A 856 10.35 -17.43 30.81
C SER A 856 11.38 -16.30 30.79
N THR A 857 12.63 -16.64 30.56
CA THR A 857 13.74 -15.70 30.37
C THR A 857 14.45 -15.98 29.06
N PRO A 858 15.17 -15.02 28.44
CA PRO A 858 16.01 -15.33 27.30
C PRO A 858 17.16 -16.27 27.71
N CYS A 859 17.56 -17.18 26.82
CA CYS A 859 18.80 -17.94 27.01
C CYS A 859 20.03 -17.07 26.83
N ASN A 860 21.22 -17.63 27.10
CA ASN A 860 22.51 -16.93 27.02
C ASN A 860 22.97 -16.61 25.59
N VAL A 861 22.19 -16.97 24.56
CA VAL A 861 22.48 -16.59 23.18
C VAL A 861 22.26 -15.09 23.03
N LEU A 862 23.32 -14.35 22.67
CA LEU A 862 23.32 -12.89 22.56
C LEU A 862 22.13 -12.33 21.75
N GLY A 863 21.74 -13.03 20.67
CA GLY A 863 20.58 -12.66 19.86
C GLY A 863 19.25 -12.72 20.62
N CYS A 864 19.05 -13.74 21.47
CA CYS A 864 17.84 -13.86 22.31
C CYS A 864 17.80 -12.77 23.39
N THR A 865 18.94 -12.48 24.00
CA THR A 865 19.08 -11.42 25.01
C THR A 865 18.81 -10.04 24.41
N ARG A 866 19.40 -9.74 23.25
CA ARG A 866 19.19 -8.46 22.55
C ARG A 866 17.74 -8.29 22.14
N LEU A 867 17.12 -9.32 21.55
CA LEU A 867 15.71 -9.29 21.18
C LEU A 867 14.85 -9.02 22.42
N TRP A 868 15.09 -9.72 23.52
CA TRP A 868 14.36 -9.52 24.78
C TRP A 868 14.42 -8.07 25.26
N TYR A 869 15.60 -7.45 25.32
CA TYR A 869 15.74 -6.06 25.77
C TYR A 869 15.12 -5.02 24.83
N GLN A 870 14.86 -5.37 23.57
CA GLN A 870 14.16 -4.52 22.61
C GLN A 870 12.63 -4.61 22.72
N LEU A 871 12.10 -5.62 23.43
CA LEU A 871 10.65 -5.76 23.58
C LEU A 871 10.04 -4.65 24.44
N PRO A 872 8.76 -4.30 24.19
CA PRO A 872 8.00 -3.40 25.04
C PRO A 872 8.05 -3.82 26.51
N LEU A 873 8.04 -2.83 27.41
CA LEU A 873 8.06 -3.09 28.86
C LEU A 873 6.90 -3.99 29.31
N GLU A 874 5.75 -3.89 28.65
CA GLU A 874 4.55 -4.69 28.93
C GLU A 874 4.76 -6.19 28.70
N VAL A 875 5.63 -6.56 27.75
CA VAL A 875 6.01 -7.95 27.49
C VAL A 875 7.11 -8.39 28.45
N ARG A 876 8.06 -7.49 28.77
CA ARG A 876 9.21 -7.82 29.62
C ARG A 876 8.87 -7.96 31.10
N VAL A 877 7.98 -7.11 31.58
CA VAL A 877 7.61 -6.99 32.99
C VAL A 877 6.09 -6.80 33.08
N PRO A 878 5.29 -7.80 32.67
CA PRO A 878 3.84 -7.69 32.71
C PRO A 878 3.31 -7.45 34.13
N GLU A 879 4.10 -7.83 35.16
CA GLU A 879 3.76 -7.63 36.56
C GLU A 879 3.55 -6.16 36.92
N LEU A 880 4.15 -5.23 36.15
CA LEU A 880 3.91 -3.79 36.33
C LEU A 880 2.43 -3.43 36.12
N LYS A 881 1.71 -4.12 35.25
CA LYS A 881 0.27 -3.85 35.08
C LYS A 881 -0.57 -4.39 36.23
N THR A 882 -0.08 -5.40 36.94
CA THR A 882 -0.82 -6.08 38.00
C THR A 882 -0.47 -5.58 39.40
N ASP A 883 0.72 -5.04 39.60
CA ASP A 883 1.20 -4.52 40.88
C ASP A 883 1.21 -2.99 40.86
N THR A 884 0.06 -2.41 41.19
CA THR A 884 -0.13 -0.96 41.24
C THR A 884 0.82 -0.28 42.23
N PHE A 885 1.21 -0.96 43.31
CA PHE A 885 2.14 -0.42 44.30
C PHE A 885 3.58 -0.37 43.76
N ALA A 886 4.01 -1.40 43.02
CA ALA A 886 5.33 -1.37 42.39
C ALA A 886 5.44 -0.24 41.35
N VAL A 887 4.38 -0.01 40.57
CA VAL A 887 4.33 1.13 39.62
C VAL A 887 4.35 2.45 40.35
N ASP A 888 3.51 2.62 41.38
CA ASP A 888 3.47 3.84 42.17
C ASP A 888 4.83 4.13 42.84
N ALA A 889 5.49 3.11 43.39
CA ALA A 889 6.82 3.23 43.97
C ALA A 889 7.88 3.62 42.94
N MET A 890 7.86 3.02 41.73
CA MET A 890 8.77 3.40 40.65
C MET A 890 8.53 4.82 40.15
N LEU A 891 7.27 5.21 39.92
CA LEU A 891 6.91 6.56 39.49
C LEU A 891 7.29 7.59 40.55
N THR A 892 7.04 7.28 41.83
CA THR A 892 7.45 8.10 42.97
C THR A 892 8.97 8.21 43.06
N SER A 893 9.70 7.12 42.82
CA SER A 893 11.17 7.12 42.81
C SER A 893 11.74 7.95 41.66
N VAL A 894 11.16 7.84 40.46
CA VAL A 894 11.54 8.65 39.29
C VAL A 894 11.23 10.13 39.54
N TYR A 895 10.06 10.44 40.10
CA TYR A 895 9.68 11.79 40.49
C TYR A 895 10.61 12.36 41.55
N ALA A 896 10.90 11.62 42.61
CA ALA A 896 11.82 12.02 43.67
C ALA A 896 13.24 12.25 43.11
N ALA A 897 13.73 11.36 42.23
CA ALA A 897 15.02 11.51 41.57
C ALA A 897 15.05 12.78 40.69
N ALA A 898 13.99 13.04 39.91
CA ALA A 898 13.86 14.24 39.08
C ALA A 898 13.76 15.53 39.91
N MET A 899 13.14 15.48 41.09
CA MET A 899 13.05 16.61 42.02
C MET A 899 14.36 16.87 42.79
N SER A 900 15.22 15.85 42.92
CA SER A 900 16.50 15.94 43.63
C SER A 900 17.70 16.28 42.75
N GLY A 901 17.51 16.33 41.42
CA GLY A 901 18.54 16.53 40.40
C GLY A 901 18.70 17.99 39.97
#